data_AF-A0A8T9SWU8-F1
#
_entry.id   AF-A0A8T9SWU8-F1
#
_cell.length_a   1.000
_cell.length_b   1.000
_cell.length_c   1.000
_cell.angle_alpha   90.00
_cell.angle_beta   90.00
_cell.angle_gamma   90.00
#
_symmetry.space_group_name_H-M   'P 1'
#
loop_
_entity.id
_entity.type
_entity.pdbx_description
1 polymer ?
#
loop_
_entity_poly.entity_id
_entity_poly.type
_entity_poly.pdbx_seq_one_letter_code
_entity_poly.pdbx_strand_id
1 'polypeptide(L)'
;MPIEEIKESYIKDLPQIVSPADLYNTKIEVEKVINGEPANHSVNFGTMVTGVANALPKGNNSASLYKTVRCYDSTVPGYNAGNSTLVDLDPRFLALGAICYVEFPQPSREYRLVWDPNSTLYVAIDGGFGGETIGAKWVEKDSLEDKYARILEFNPFENSYQKDDIVKYILDGTLTLFAAKQTLIKSTFPGNVIPEPTGNVTDQYWQKLGASDGGENPEAYDDTELRGRVEVVEQDVEDLLTNIETAKTNLNNRIDGIVTAVIPYVPDSYVEGQLVHHNGLIFMARQDIANSTVAPTSTNAYWLLVNGTSSGSTSGGTVDLSNYYTKAQVDAIGNTKVEKRTGYSLVSDAEIARLATITNYVLVDGSVTEAKLSAEVRAKLNAVETGFDDTELRNLITTKVDKVPGKSLVLDTEIARLASLQPFDNTSNDTRLTALENKPEPQPFDNTSNDQRLTALENAPGFDDTAIVNRLDTNEAEVADIDTRVTALENAPTTSGGTIDSLNDEKVFVGFTGITETIGGLTPGNFNGTLEELLAKILIKYQAPFFTGFAYNGAGSRTVEAGTTFTGTDTFSWSIGNNSNVKPNTIIIKDGGSIIGSGLANNGSHTLDLPTFTLDAGQSKSFSIEAQNTENNVFTGGLTINTQLARYYGASSLTPSELKAQLANNANGVLGGKDLNGGRGLENNFNCSGGKYPYYLYQAGFGNPSYVQQGPNNFSAYTVEDIVIKDVFGIMRNYKLFYTDTIQFSSSFNLRIN
;
A
#
# COMPACT_ATOMS: atom_id res chain seq x y z
N MET A 1 32.90 23.49 -53.36
CA MET A 1 32.08 24.64 -52.95
C MET A 1 32.59 25.09 -51.59
N PRO A 2 32.93 26.38 -51.41
CA PRO A 2 33.43 26.87 -50.14
C PRO A 2 32.29 27.03 -49.13
N ILE A 3 32.63 26.89 -47.85
CA ILE A 3 31.72 27.12 -46.71
C ILE A 3 31.34 28.60 -46.73
N GLU A 4 30.06 28.89 -46.92
CA GLU A 4 29.53 30.26 -46.82
C GLU A 4 29.59 30.74 -45.37
N GLU A 5 30.34 31.82 -45.19
CA GLU A 5 30.49 32.60 -43.97
C GLU A 5 29.15 33.25 -43.63
N ILE A 6 28.54 32.89 -42.49
CA ILE A 6 27.33 33.54 -42.00
C ILE A 6 27.71 34.96 -41.56
N LYS A 7 27.35 35.96 -42.38
CA LYS A 7 27.49 37.37 -42.03
C LYS A 7 26.38 37.81 -41.07
N GLU A 8 26.81 38.51 -40.03
CA GLU A 8 26.06 38.94 -38.87
C GLU A 8 24.77 39.72 -39.21
N SER A 9 23.73 39.54 -38.40
CA SER A 9 22.50 40.33 -38.44
C SER A 9 22.51 41.31 -37.28
N TYR A 10 22.21 42.58 -37.53
CA TYR A 10 22.21 43.63 -36.49
C TYR A 10 20.82 44.26 -36.41
N ILE A 11 20.39 44.59 -35.19
CA ILE A 11 19.13 45.30 -34.94
C ILE A 11 19.41 46.79 -35.04
N LYS A 12 18.82 47.45 -36.04
CA LYS A 12 19.12 48.83 -36.41
C LYS A 12 18.67 49.85 -35.36
N ASP A 13 17.59 49.52 -34.66
CA ASP A 13 16.89 50.45 -33.75
C ASP A 13 17.31 50.30 -32.28
N LEU A 14 18.29 49.43 -32.00
CA LEU A 14 18.76 49.15 -30.64
C LEU A 14 19.12 50.40 -29.80
N PRO A 15 19.74 51.46 -30.38
CA PRO A 15 20.06 52.68 -29.63
C PRO A 15 18.86 53.56 -29.25
N GLN A 16 17.68 53.34 -29.86
CA GLN A 16 16.48 54.15 -29.61
C GLN A 16 15.51 53.53 -28.60
N ILE A 17 15.78 52.30 -28.13
CA ILE A 17 15.01 51.63 -27.09
C ILE A 17 15.59 52.03 -25.73
N VAL A 18 15.00 53.02 -25.08
CA VAL A 18 15.48 53.57 -23.79
C VAL A 18 14.58 53.24 -22.61
N SER A 19 13.40 52.67 -22.86
CA SER A 19 12.46 52.21 -21.84
C SER A 19 11.67 50.96 -22.27
N PRO A 20 11.13 50.16 -21.33
CA PRO A 20 10.30 48.99 -21.67
C PRO A 20 9.06 49.32 -22.50
N ALA A 21 8.53 50.55 -22.45
CA ALA A 21 7.38 50.97 -23.25
C ALA A 21 7.73 51.13 -24.74
N ASP A 22 9.00 51.42 -25.06
CA ASP A 22 9.47 51.59 -26.44
C ASP A 22 9.48 50.25 -27.19
N LEU A 23 9.66 49.13 -26.48
CA LEU A 23 9.57 47.77 -27.04
C LEU A 23 8.16 47.40 -27.53
N TYR A 24 7.12 47.92 -26.89
CA TYR A 24 5.74 47.58 -27.25
C TYR A 24 5.19 48.38 -28.43
N ASN A 25 5.73 49.58 -28.68
CA ASN A 25 5.19 50.53 -29.66
C ASN A 25 6.09 50.76 -30.88
N THR A 26 7.33 50.28 -30.86
CA THR A 26 8.30 50.49 -31.94
C THR A 26 8.36 49.27 -32.86
N LYS A 27 8.26 49.48 -34.17
CA LYS A 27 8.59 48.44 -35.16
C LYS A 27 10.09 48.29 -35.19
N ILE A 28 10.60 47.08 -34.97
CA ILE A 28 12.03 46.81 -34.99
C ILE A 28 12.41 46.38 -36.40
N GLU A 29 13.31 47.13 -37.03
CA GLU A 29 13.91 46.77 -38.30
C GLU A 29 15.18 45.94 -38.08
N VAL A 30 15.16 44.73 -38.63
CA VAL A 30 16.34 43.88 -38.70
C VAL A 30 16.84 43.95 -40.13
N GLU A 31 18.08 44.43 -40.28
CA GLU A 31 18.74 44.54 -41.58
C GLU A 31 19.54 43.27 -41.81
N LYS A 32 19.17 42.52 -42.85
CA LYS A 32 19.91 41.34 -43.30
C LYS A 32 20.49 41.65 -44.67
N VAL A 33 21.81 41.57 -44.81
CA VAL A 33 22.47 41.77 -46.10
C VAL A 33 22.44 40.44 -46.86
N ILE A 34 21.72 40.40 -47.98
CA ILE A 34 21.67 39.23 -48.86
C ILE A 34 22.26 39.65 -50.20
N ASN A 35 23.36 39.02 -50.62
CA ASN A 35 24.08 39.32 -51.86
C ASN A 35 24.58 40.76 -52.01
N GLY A 36 24.96 41.41 -50.90
CA GLY A 36 25.53 42.77 -50.91
C GLY A 36 24.52 43.91 -50.96
N GLU A 37 23.22 43.60 -51.05
CA GLU A 37 22.13 44.59 -50.97
C GLU A 37 21.40 44.43 -49.62
N PRO A 38 21.10 45.53 -48.92
CA PRO A 38 20.40 45.48 -47.64
C PRO A 38 18.92 45.14 -47.84
N ALA A 39 18.48 44.03 -47.22
CA ALA A 39 17.07 43.66 -47.15
C ALA A 39 16.55 43.93 -45.73
N ASN A 40 15.68 44.93 -45.59
CA ASN A 40 15.06 45.28 -44.31
C ASN A 40 13.79 44.43 -44.12
N HIS A 41 13.69 43.76 -42.98
CA HIS A 41 12.43 43.17 -42.52
C HIS A 41 11.97 43.91 -41.27
N SER A 42 10.77 44.48 -41.35
CA SER A 42 10.14 45.19 -40.24
C SER A 42 9.19 44.22 -39.52
N VAL A 43 9.49 43.92 -38.26
CA VAL A 43 8.67 43.01 -37.46
C VAL A 43 8.03 43.81 -36.33
N ASN A 44 6.70 43.77 -36.25
CA ASN A 44 5.98 44.43 -35.16
C ASN A 44 6.03 43.52 -33.93
N PHE A 45 6.68 43.99 -32.86
CA PHE A 45 6.94 43.19 -31.65
C PHE A 45 5.63 42.73 -30.99
N GLY A 46 4.56 43.52 -31.09
CA GLY A 46 3.22 43.13 -30.62
C GLY A 46 2.67 41.88 -31.31
N THR A 47 3.06 41.60 -32.55
CA THR A 47 2.62 40.42 -33.31
C THR A 47 3.43 39.17 -32.95
N MET A 48 4.72 39.31 -32.61
CA MET A 48 5.54 38.20 -32.09
C MET A 48 5.11 37.80 -30.67
N VAL A 49 4.83 38.76 -29.79
CA VAL A 49 4.34 38.46 -28.43
C VAL A 49 2.95 37.84 -28.49
N THR A 50 2.06 38.31 -29.37
CA THR A 50 0.73 37.69 -29.55
C THR A 50 0.82 36.30 -30.21
N GLY A 51 1.77 36.07 -31.12
CA GLY A 51 2.02 34.76 -31.72
C GLY A 51 2.61 33.75 -30.74
N VAL A 52 3.59 34.15 -29.94
CA VAL A 52 4.22 33.30 -28.90
C VAL A 52 3.28 33.10 -27.71
N ALA A 53 2.56 34.13 -27.27
CA ALA A 53 1.55 34.02 -26.21
C ALA A 53 0.33 33.17 -26.61
N ASN A 54 0.04 33.04 -27.91
CA ASN A 54 -0.99 32.13 -28.41
C ASN A 54 -0.47 30.70 -28.66
N ALA A 55 0.85 30.50 -28.77
CA ALA A 55 1.50 29.20 -28.92
C ALA A 55 1.94 28.57 -27.59
N LEU A 56 2.02 29.37 -26.52
CA LEU A 56 2.04 28.87 -25.15
C LEU A 56 0.63 28.32 -24.81
N PRO A 57 0.53 27.20 -24.07
CA PRO A 57 -0.76 26.62 -23.68
C PRO A 57 -1.65 27.70 -23.04
N LYS A 58 -2.75 28.04 -23.71
CA LYS A 58 -3.66 29.08 -23.25
C LYS A 58 -4.30 28.67 -21.92
N GLY A 59 -4.01 29.44 -20.88
CA GLY A 59 -4.83 29.56 -19.68
C GLY A 59 -4.14 29.14 -18.38
N ASN A 60 -3.34 30.03 -17.78
CA ASN A 60 -3.12 30.01 -16.32
C ASN A 60 -2.51 31.32 -15.79
N ASN A 61 -3.16 32.46 -16.08
CA ASN A 61 -2.90 33.70 -15.33
C ASN A 61 -3.71 33.77 -14.01
N SER A 62 -4.37 32.68 -13.63
CA SER A 62 -4.65 32.43 -12.22
C SER A 62 -3.39 31.81 -11.62
N ALA A 63 -2.92 32.37 -10.49
CA ALA A 63 -1.89 31.81 -9.61
C ALA A 63 -2.34 30.45 -9.01
N SER A 64 -2.72 29.51 -9.86
CA SER A 64 -2.96 28.13 -9.49
C SER A 64 -1.60 27.46 -9.40
N LEU A 65 -1.17 27.18 -8.17
CA LEU A 65 0.06 26.49 -7.77
C LEU A 65 0.22 25.07 -8.37
N TYR A 66 -0.66 24.65 -9.29
CA TYR A 66 -0.74 23.30 -9.82
C TYR A 66 -0.44 23.28 -11.33
N LYS A 67 0.83 23.39 -11.70
CA LYS A 67 1.27 22.99 -13.04
C LYS A 67 1.45 21.48 -13.05
N THR A 68 0.63 20.79 -13.84
CA THR A 68 0.74 19.35 -14.09
C THR A 68 1.72 19.11 -15.23
N VAL A 69 2.85 18.46 -14.95
CA VAL A 69 3.83 18.07 -15.96
C VAL A 69 3.82 16.55 -16.12
N ARG A 70 3.95 16.03 -17.33
CA ARG A 70 4.12 14.58 -17.57
C ARG A 70 5.59 14.30 -17.82
N CYS A 71 6.18 13.41 -17.04
CA CYS A 71 7.58 13.04 -17.13
C CYS A 71 7.72 11.50 -17.29
N TYR A 72 8.76 11.05 -17.99
CA TYR A 72 9.05 9.62 -18.20
C TYR A 72 10.35 9.23 -17.48
N ASP A 73 10.39 8.01 -16.94
CA ASP A 73 11.62 7.41 -16.41
C ASP A 73 12.55 7.01 -17.57
N SER A 74 13.79 7.49 -17.54
CA SER A 74 14.82 7.26 -18.57
C SER A 74 15.32 5.82 -18.62
N THR A 75 15.00 5.00 -17.62
CA THR A 75 15.43 3.60 -17.52
C THR A 75 14.47 2.60 -18.19
N VAL A 76 13.32 3.07 -18.71
CA VAL A 76 12.27 2.18 -19.25
C VAL A 76 12.51 1.82 -20.73
N PRO A 77 12.35 0.55 -21.14
CA PRO A 77 12.38 0.15 -22.55
C PRO A 77 11.27 0.86 -23.35
N GLY A 78 11.66 1.75 -24.26
CA GLY A 78 10.74 2.61 -25.03
C GLY A 78 10.92 4.12 -24.79
N TYR A 79 11.85 4.53 -23.92
CA TYR A 79 12.27 5.92 -23.80
C TYR A 79 12.88 6.42 -25.13
N ASN A 80 12.31 7.49 -25.68
CA ASN A 80 12.89 8.23 -26.80
C ASN A 80 13.60 9.49 -26.27
N ALA A 81 14.74 9.86 -26.87
CA ALA A 81 15.56 11.02 -26.48
C ALA A 81 14.90 12.42 -26.63
N GLY A 82 13.58 12.48 -26.78
CA GLY A 82 12.77 13.70 -26.76
C GLY A 82 11.75 13.76 -25.62
N ASN A 83 11.67 12.73 -24.76
CA ASN A 83 10.78 12.73 -23.59
C ASN A 83 11.50 13.42 -22.41
N SER A 84 10.87 14.45 -21.83
CA SER A 84 11.41 15.13 -20.65
C SER A 84 11.45 14.20 -19.45
N THR A 85 12.63 14.02 -18.85
CA THR A 85 12.78 13.43 -17.52
C THR A 85 12.56 14.50 -16.45
N LEU A 86 12.43 14.11 -15.17
CA LEU A 86 12.37 15.06 -14.03
C LEU A 86 13.55 16.04 -14.00
N VAL A 87 14.69 15.65 -14.57
CA VAL A 87 15.94 16.43 -14.60
C VAL A 87 15.99 17.39 -15.81
N ASP A 88 15.25 17.10 -16.88
CA ASP A 88 15.25 17.89 -18.13
C ASP A 88 14.17 18.98 -18.15
N LEU A 89 13.38 19.10 -17.09
CA LEU A 89 12.39 20.17 -16.97
C LEU A 89 13.10 21.50 -16.73
N ASP A 90 12.90 22.46 -17.63
CA ASP A 90 13.47 23.79 -17.50
C ASP A 90 12.93 24.45 -16.20
N PRO A 91 13.80 24.69 -15.20
CA PRO A 91 13.38 25.14 -13.86
C PRO A 91 12.65 26.49 -13.88
N ARG A 92 12.89 27.30 -14.92
CA ARG A 92 12.29 28.63 -15.11
C ARG A 92 10.79 28.57 -15.35
N PHE A 93 10.24 27.40 -15.67
CA PHE A 93 8.80 27.20 -15.85
C PHE A 93 8.11 26.55 -14.65
N LEU A 94 8.88 26.15 -13.63
CA LEU A 94 8.40 25.49 -12.42
C LEU A 94 8.28 26.50 -11.26
N ALA A 95 7.38 26.20 -10.34
CA ALA A 95 7.21 26.93 -9.08
C ALA A 95 7.06 25.92 -7.93
N LEU A 96 7.30 26.35 -6.69
CA LEU A 96 7.03 25.53 -5.51
C LEU A 96 5.59 24.98 -5.54
N GLY A 97 5.43 23.71 -5.18
CA GLY A 97 4.13 23.05 -5.14
C GLY A 97 3.66 22.46 -6.48
N ALA A 98 4.38 22.67 -7.58
CA ALA A 98 4.10 22.03 -8.87
C ALA A 98 4.07 20.49 -8.74
N ILE A 99 3.20 19.83 -9.51
CA ILE A 99 3.00 18.37 -9.46
C ILE A 99 3.43 17.75 -10.80
N CYS A 100 4.37 16.80 -10.80
CA CYS A 100 4.66 15.95 -11.96
C CYS A 100 3.96 14.61 -11.82
N TYR A 101 3.33 14.14 -12.91
CA TYR A 101 2.81 12.79 -13.03
C TYR A 101 3.82 11.99 -13.82
N VAL A 102 4.39 10.96 -13.18
CA VAL A 102 5.26 9.98 -13.84
C VAL A 102 4.39 8.82 -14.27
N GLU A 103 4.12 8.71 -15.57
CA GLU A 103 3.15 7.73 -16.11
C GLU A 103 3.69 6.28 -16.10
N PHE A 104 5.01 6.08 -15.90
CA PHE A 104 5.65 4.76 -15.95
C PHE A 104 6.81 4.62 -14.96
N PRO A 105 6.99 3.42 -14.33
CA PRO A 105 6.18 2.20 -14.47
C PRO A 105 4.89 2.25 -13.64
N GLN A 106 3.86 1.52 -14.08
CA GLN A 106 2.58 1.39 -13.35
C GLN A 106 2.80 0.82 -11.92
N PRO A 107 2.09 1.32 -10.90
CA PRO A 107 1.12 2.42 -10.95
C PRO A 107 1.79 3.79 -11.11
N SER A 108 1.12 4.71 -11.81
CA SER A 108 1.58 6.09 -11.98
C SER A 108 1.88 6.74 -10.64
N ARG A 109 3.08 7.33 -10.50
CA ARG A 109 3.49 8.03 -9.28
C ARG A 109 3.37 9.53 -9.47
N GLU A 110 2.82 10.22 -8.48
CA GLU A 110 2.78 11.68 -8.44
C GLU A 110 3.95 12.19 -7.62
N TYR A 111 4.62 13.24 -8.10
CA TYR A 111 5.71 13.92 -7.40
C TYR A 111 5.35 15.39 -7.23
N ARG A 112 5.69 15.97 -6.07
CA ARG A 112 5.55 17.39 -5.79
C ARG A 112 6.92 18.04 -5.67
N LEU A 113 7.06 19.24 -6.21
CA LEU A 113 8.24 20.06 -6.02
C LEU A 113 8.18 20.78 -4.66
N VAL A 114 9.11 20.47 -3.77
CA VAL A 114 9.20 21.01 -2.40
C VAL A 114 10.49 21.79 -2.19
N TRP A 115 10.49 22.72 -1.24
CA TRP A 115 11.65 23.53 -0.92
C TRP A 115 12.78 22.67 -0.35
N ASP A 116 13.99 22.85 -0.89
CA ASP A 116 15.21 22.23 -0.37
C ASP A 116 16.39 23.18 -0.60
N PRO A 117 16.88 23.87 0.44
CA PRO A 117 17.93 24.88 0.32
C PRO A 117 19.27 24.29 -0.17
N ASN A 118 19.44 22.96 -0.12
CA ASN A 118 20.66 22.28 -0.59
C ASN A 118 20.51 21.70 -1.99
N SER A 119 19.35 21.86 -2.63
CA SER A 119 19.11 21.34 -3.97
C SER A 119 19.83 22.15 -5.05
N THR A 120 20.27 21.47 -6.11
CA THR A 120 20.82 22.09 -7.31
C THR A 120 19.74 22.55 -8.30
N LEU A 121 18.48 22.17 -8.07
CA LEU A 121 17.34 22.59 -8.88
C LEU A 121 16.74 23.87 -8.28
N TYR A 122 16.82 24.99 -9.01
CA TYR A 122 16.33 26.29 -8.57
C TYR A 122 15.06 26.70 -9.32
N VAL A 123 13.98 26.98 -8.60
CA VAL A 123 12.67 27.35 -9.20
C VAL A 123 12.20 28.72 -8.74
N ALA A 124 11.37 29.38 -9.53
CA ALA A 124 10.79 30.68 -9.18
C ALA A 124 9.78 30.52 -8.03
N ILE A 125 9.83 31.41 -7.02
CA ILE A 125 8.90 31.38 -5.88
C ILE A 125 7.45 31.59 -6.32
N ASP A 126 7.22 32.52 -7.26
CA ASP A 126 5.91 32.98 -7.70
C ASP A 126 5.53 32.52 -9.13
N GLY A 127 6.37 31.70 -9.75
CA GLY A 127 6.22 31.30 -11.16
C GLY A 127 6.46 32.42 -12.17
N GLY A 128 6.99 33.57 -11.73
CA GLY A 128 7.37 34.70 -12.57
C GLY A 128 8.76 34.50 -13.19
N PHE A 129 8.90 34.82 -14.48
CA PHE A 129 10.17 34.66 -15.23
C PHE A 129 11.33 35.56 -14.76
N GLY A 130 11.10 36.47 -13.82
CA GLY A 130 12.11 37.39 -13.28
C GLY A 130 12.14 37.45 -11.74
N GLY A 131 11.49 36.49 -11.07
CA GLY A 131 11.42 36.42 -9.61
C GLY A 131 12.66 35.81 -8.97
N GLU A 132 12.77 35.96 -7.64
CA GLU A 132 13.75 35.27 -6.81
C GLU A 132 13.58 33.74 -6.96
N THR A 133 14.70 33.02 -7.07
CA THR A 133 14.69 31.56 -7.21
C THR A 133 15.18 30.90 -5.94
N ILE A 134 14.60 29.75 -5.60
CA ILE A 134 14.98 28.97 -4.42
C ILE A 134 15.31 27.53 -4.80
N GLY A 135 16.19 26.90 -4.03
CA GLY A 135 16.48 25.46 -4.16
C GLY A 135 15.22 24.63 -3.87
N ALA A 136 14.93 23.64 -4.71
CA ALA A 136 13.78 22.77 -4.59
C ALA A 136 14.07 21.36 -5.11
N LYS A 137 13.36 20.34 -4.63
CA LYS A 137 13.49 18.95 -5.11
C LYS A 137 12.12 18.32 -5.35
N TRP A 138 12.09 17.26 -6.14
CA TRP A 138 10.89 16.44 -6.30
C TRP A 138 10.81 15.40 -5.18
N VAL A 139 9.67 15.32 -4.50
CA VAL A 139 9.33 14.26 -3.53
C VAL A 139 8.05 13.58 -3.96
N GLU A 140 7.94 12.27 -3.70
CA GLU A 140 6.72 11.51 -4.01
C GLU A 140 5.54 12.07 -3.20
N LYS A 141 4.41 12.33 -3.87
CA LYS A 141 3.21 12.87 -3.24
C LYS A 141 2.71 11.90 -2.18
N ASP A 142 2.24 12.44 -1.05
CA ASP A 142 1.80 11.70 0.14
C ASP A 142 2.90 10.90 0.86
N SER A 143 4.15 10.97 0.39
CA SER A 143 5.29 10.48 1.16
C SER A 143 5.41 11.23 2.49
N LEU A 144 6.13 10.64 3.45
CA LEU A 144 6.40 11.32 4.73
C LEU A 144 7.10 12.67 4.50
N GLU A 145 7.97 12.74 3.49
CA GLU A 145 8.70 13.95 3.11
C GLU A 145 7.79 15.03 2.47
N ASP A 146 6.84 14.64 1.61
CA ASP A 146 5.79 15.54 1.09
C ASP A 146 4.91 16.05 2.23
N LYS A 147 4.52 15.19 3.18
CA LYS A 147 3.77 15.58 4.37
C LYS A 147 4.54 16.57 5.26
N TYR A 148 5.84 16.37 5.45
CA TYR A 148 6.71 17.31 6.17
C TYR A 148 6.89 18.65 5.44
N ALA A 149 6.99 18.61 4.12
CA ALA A 149 7.12 19.80 3.28
C ALA A 149 5.82 20.62 3.19
N ARG A 150 4.65 19.98 3.40
CA ARG A 150 3.34 20.66 3.53
C ARG A 150 3.19 21.45 4.83
N ILE A 151 4.08 21.28 5.80
CA ILE A 151 4.07 22.10 7.01
C ILE A 151 4.61 23.49 6.64
N LEU A 152 3.67 24.40 6.38
CA LEU A 152 3.94 25.76 5.92
C LEU A 152 4.69 26.53 7.02
N GLU A 153 5.64 27.39 6.66
CA GLU A 153 6.03 28.44 7.59
C GLU A 153 4.87 29.41 7.71
N PHE A 154 4.46 29.75 8.93
CA PHE A 154 3.38 30.71 9.13
C PHE A 154 3.79 32.05 8.50
N ASN A 155 3.01 32.45 7.50
CA ASN A 155 3.11 33.74 6.84
C ASN A 155 1.82 34.54 7.09
N PRO A 156 1.88 35.67 7.82
CA PRO A 156 0.70 36.50 8.09
C PRO A 156 0.09 37.13 6.82
N PHE A 157 0.82 37.10 5.70
CA PHE A 157 0.40 37.67 4.42
C PHE A 157 -0.17 36.65 3.44
N GLU A 158 -0.23 35.38 3.80
CA GLU A 158 -0.83 34.33 2.99
C GLU A 158 -2.31 34.63 2.71
N ASN A 159 -2.81 34.29 1.52
CA ASN A 159 -4.18 34.64 1.14
C ASN A 159 -5.21 33.86 1.97
N SER A 160 -4.90 32.61 2.32
CA SER A 160 -5.73 31.81 3.21
C SER A 160 -5.01 30.59 3.77
N TYR A 161 -5.42 30.12 4.94
CA TYR A 161 -5.17 28.76 5.44
C TYR A 161 -6.50 28.01 5.47
N GLN A 162 -6.53 26.76 4.98
CA GLN A 162 -7.70 25.89 5.15
C GLN A 162 -7.76 25.35 6.58
N LYS A 163 -8.95 24.92 7.00
CA LYS A 163 -9.10 24.18 8.25
C LYS A 163 -8.15 22.97 8.22
N ASP A 164 -7.48 22.73 9.36
CA ASP A 164 -6.50 21.68 9.60
C ASP A 164 -5.16 21.84 8.87
N ASP A 165 -4.92 22.95 8.16
CA ASP A 165 -3.59 23.29 7.64
C ASP A 165 -2.61 23.48 8.81
N ILE A 166 -1.44 22.85 8.70
CA ILE A 166 -0.40 22.86 9.74
C ILE A 166 0.68 23.88 9.38
N VAL A 167 0.93 24.81 10.30
CA VAL A 167 1.99 25.82 10.18
C VAL A 167 3.07 25.66 11.25
N LYS A 168 4.30 25.97 10.88
CA LYS A 168 5.45 26.20 11.77
C LYS A 168 5.45 27.67 12.19
N TYR A 169 5.50 27.91 13.49
CA TYR A 169 5.62 29.25 14.04
C TYR A 169 6.58 29.26 15.23
N ILE A 170 7.48 30.24 15.29
CA ILE A 170 8.40 30.41 16.41
C ILE A 170 7.67 31.21 17.49
N LEU A 171 7.22 30.51 18.53
CA LEU A 171 6.61 31.12 19.71
C LEU A 171 7.64 31.10 20.85
N ASP A 172 7.94 32.25 21.44
CA ASP A 172 8.91 32.40 22.53
C ASP A 172 10.28 31.75 22.26
N GLY A 173 10.76 31.85 21.01
CA GLY A 173 12.05 31.28 20.59
C GLY A 173 12.04 29.77 20.34
N THR A 174 10.89 29.10 20.47
CA THR A 174 10.72 27.66 20.22
C THR A 174 9.87 27.42 18.98
N LEU A 175 10.39 26.63 18.03
CA LEU A 175 9.63 26.20 16.86
C LEU A 175 8.47 25.29 17.31
N THR A 176 7.25 25.75 17.08
CA THR A 176 6.02 25.06 17.48
C THR A 176 5.13 24.83 16.26
N LEU A 177 4.39 23.73 16.24
CA LEU A 177 3.41 23.41 15.19
C LEU A 177 2.01 23.84 15.61
N PHE A 178 1.25 24.40 14.67
CA PHE A 178 -0.13 24.81 14.88
C PHE A 178 -1.02 24.33 13.74
N ALA A 179 -2.21 23.82 14.04
CA ALA A 179 -3.26 23.55 13.05
C ALA A 179 -4.29 24.69 13.04
N ALA A 180 -4.73 25.12 11.86
CA ALA A 180 -5.82 26.08 11.76
C ALA A 180 -7.16 25.45 12.18
N LYS A 181 -7.85 26.01 13.18
CA LYS A 181 -9.14 25.49 13.69
C LYS A 181 -10.30 25.67 12.70
N GLN A 182 -10.13 26.57 11.73
CA GLN A 182 -11.11 26.93 10.70
C GLN A 182 -10.39 27.49 9.47
N THR A 183 -11.09 27.63 8.35
CA THR A 183 -10.53 28.34 7.18
C THR A 183 -10.31 29.81 7.52
N LEU A 184 -9.06 30.27 7.44
CA LEU A 184 -8.64 31.64 7.70
C LEU A 184 -8.45 32.32 6.35
N ILE A 185 -9.22 33.37 6.03
CA ILE A 185 -9.10 34.10 4.77
C ILE A 185 -8.58 35.50 5.09
N LYS A 186 -7.48 35.92 4.47
CA LYS A 186 -6.81 37.20 4.77
C LYS A 186 -7.76 38.40 4.76
N SER A 187 -8.66 38.46 3.78
CA SER A 187 -9.62 39.57 3.62
C SER A 187 -10.70 39.64 4.71
N THR A 188 -10.82 38.63 5.57
CA THR A 188 -11.80 38.63 6.68
C THR A 188 -11.22 39.19 7.98
N PHE A 189 -9.92 39.49 8.04
CA PHE A 189 -9.25 40.00 9.23
C PHE A 189 -8.94 41.50 9.15
N PRO A 190 -9.04 42.24 10.27
CA PRO A 190 -8.65 43.65 10.31
C PRO A 190 -7.22 43.85 9.80
N GLY A 191 -7.05 44.79 8.86
CA GLY A 191 -5.74 45.08 8.27
C GLY A 191 -5.29 44.11 7.18
N ASN A 192 -6.13 43.15 6.76
CA ASN A 192 -5.76 42.09 5.81
C ASN A 192 -4.54 41.28 6.27
N VAL A 193 -4.49 40.95 7.56
CA VAL A 193 -3.41 40.18 8.19
C VAL A 193 -4.04 39.03 8.97
N ILE A 194 -3.64 37.78 8.68
CA ILE A 194 -4.11 36.62 9.45
C ILE A 194 -3.41 36.66 10.82
N PRO A 195 -4.15 36.54 11.94
CA PRO A 195 -3.57 36.56 13.29
C PRO A 195 -2.51 35.48 13.48
N GLU A 196 -1.41 35.83 14.14
CA GLU A 196 -0.33 34.90 14.46
C GLU A 196 -0.78 33.86 15.51
N PRO A 197 -0.29 32.61 15.45
CA PRO A 197 -0.58 31.62 16.49
C PRO A 197 -0.05 32.09 17.85
N THR A 198 -0.94 32.19 18.84
CA THR A 198 -0.59 32.74 20.16
C THR A 198 -0.03 31.69 21.13
N GLY A 199 -0.18 30.40 20.83
CA GLY A 199 0.16 29.32 21.77
C GLY A 199 -0.88 29.04 22.85
N ASN A 200 -1.89 29.91 23.00
CA ASN A 200 -2.91 29.76 24.03
C ASN A 200 -3.93 28.68 23.62
N VAL A 201 -4.37 27.85 24.57
CA VAL A 201 -5.45 26.86 24.33
C VAL A 201 -6.75 27.53 23.88
N THR A 202 -6.97 28.78 24.29
CA THR A 202 -8.13 29.60 23.90
C THR A 202 -7.93 30.37 22.59
N ASP A 203 -6.83 30.16 21.86
CA ASP A 203 -6.62 30.76 20.55
C ASP A 203 -7.79 30.37 19.61
N GLN A 204 -8.50 31.36 19.10
CA GLN A 204 -9.71 31.15 18.30
C GLN A 204 -9.39 30.58 16.91
N TYR A 205 -8.18 30.78 16.41
CA TYR A 205 -7.80 30.50 15.02
C TYR A 205 -6.84 29.31 14.91
N TRP A 206 -6.01 29.08 15.93
CA TRP A 206 -4.94 28.08 15.91
C TRP A 206 -5.05 27.08 17.06
N GLN A 207 -4.68 25.83 16.80
CA GLN A 207 -4.52 24.77 17.80
C GLN A 207 -3.06 24.34 17.82
N LYS A 208 -2.39 24.48 18.97
CA LYS A 208 -1.02 24.01 19.17
C LYS A 208 -0.98 22.49 19.07
N LEU A 209 -0.14 21.94 18.20
CA LEU A 209 0.06 20.49 18.05
C LEU A 209 1.26 20.04 18.89
N GLY A 210 1.06 19.06 19.76
CA GLY A 210 2.15 18.38 20.48
C GLY A 210 2.57 18.98 21.83
N ALA A 211 1.83 19.94 22.39
CA ALA A 211 2.00 20.30 23.79
C ALA A 211 1.12 19.38 24.66
N SER A 212 1.72 18.31 25.18
CA SER A 212 1.18 17.61 26.35
C SER A 212 1.38 18.48 27.58
N ASP A 213 0.68 19.62 27.65
CA ASP A 213 0.57 20.38 28.87
C ASP A 213 -0.30 19.53 29.80
N GLY A 214 0.29 18.96 30.84
CA GLY A 214 -0.30 17.95 31.74
C GLY A 214 -1.46 18.45 32.61
N GLY A 215 -2.44 19.13 32.03
CA GLY A 215 -3.67 19.57 32.66
C GLY A 215 -4.87 19.22 31.78
N GLU A 216 -5.67 18.26 32.25
CA GLU A 216 -7.05 17.96 31.83
C GLU A 216 -7.36 18.16 30.34
N ASN A 217 -6.98 17.11 29.60
CA ASN A 217 -7.27 16.76 28.21
C ASN A 217 -8.64 17.25 27.68
N PRO A 218 -8.71 18.35 26.90
CA PRO A 218 -9.85 18.67 26.08
C PRO A 218 -9.56 18.20 24.66
N GLU A 219 -10.26 17.13 24.28
CA GLU A 219 -10.21 16.45 22.97
C GLU A 219 -8.99 15.56 22.77
N ALA A 220 -9.04 14.44 23.51
CA ALA A 220 -8.42 13.19 23.08
C ALA A 220 -8.63 13.02 21.58
N TYR A 221 -7.57 12.63 20.87
CA TYR A 221 -7.70 11.93 19.61
C TYR A 221 -8.88 10.96 19.76
N ASP A 222 -9.96 11.13 19.00
CA ASP A 222 -11.12 10.23 19.06
C ASP A 222 -10.68 8.89 18.47
N ASP A 223 -9.94 8.15 19.28
CA ASP A 223 -9.49 6.81 19.00
C ASP A 223 -10.61 5.80 19.19
N THR A 224 -11.85 6.23 19.43
CA THR A 224 -12.99 5.33 19.66
C THR A 224 -13.17 4.38 18.48
N GLU A 225 -12.93 4.82 17.25
CA GLU A 225 -12.95 3.96 16.07
C GLU A 225 -11.78 2.96 16.06
N LEU A 226 -10.57 3.41 16.43
CA LEU A 226 -9.37 2.58 16.48
C LEU A 226 -9.46 1.54 17.61
N ARG A 227 -9.89 1.96 18.80
CA ARG A 227 -10.17 1.12 19.96
C ARG A 227 -11.27 0.12 19.65
N GLY A 228 -12.36 0.54 19.01
CA GLY A 228 -13.41 -0.38 18.57
C GLY A 228 -12.91 -1.41 17.55
N ARG A 229 -12.01 -1.03 16.63
CA ARG A 229 -11.38 -1.98 15.70
C ARG A 229 -10.41 -2.94 16.39
N VAL A 230 -9.68 -2.48 17.40
CA VAL A 230 -8.78 -3.34 18.20
C VAL A 230 -9.60 -4.33 19.04
N GLU A 231 -10.66 -3.86 19.69
CA GLU A 231 -11.56 -4.68 20.51
C GLU A 231 -12.24 -5.80 19.70
N VAL A 232 -12.67 -5.51 18.47
CA VAL A 232 -13.20 -6.53 17.55
C VAL A 232 -12.13 -7.58 17.18
N VAL A 233 -10.89 -7.15 16.93
CA VAL A 233 -9.79 -8.08 16.61
C VAL A 233 -9.41 -8.93 17.82
N GLU A 234 -9.41 -8.36 19.01
CA GLU A 234 -9.17 -9.09 20.26
C GLU A 234 -10.25 -10.15 20.49
N GLN A 235 -11.52 -9.81 20.26
CA GLN A 235 -12.63 -10.77 20.34
C GLN A 235 -12.52 -11.88 19.28
N ASP A 236 -12.20 -11.55 18.03
CA ASP A 236 -11.98 -12.54 16.96
C ASP A 236 -10.85 -13.53 17.31
N VAL A 237 -9.81 -13.06 18.01
CA VAL A 237 -8.69 -13.89 18.48
C VAL A 237 -9.13 -14.81 19.61
N GLU A 238 -9.92 -14.33 20.57
CA GLU A 238 -10.45 -15.15 21.67
C GLU A 238 -11.43 -16.23 21.16
N ASP A 239 -12.28 -15.88 20.20
CA ASP A 239 -13.19 -16.82 19.54
C ASP A 239 -12.43 -17.90 18.78
N LEU A 240 -11.35 -17.52 18.08
CA LEU A 240 -10.48 -18.48 17.39
C LEU A 240 -9.81 -19.44 18.39
N LEU A 241 -9.34 -18.92 19.53
CA LEU A 241 -8.72 -19.73 20.58
C LEU A 241 -9.71 -20.75 21.16
N THR A 242 -10.94 -20.31 21.41
CA THR A 242 -12.04 -21.15 21.91
C THR A 242 -12.43 -22.25 20.91
N ASN A 243 -12.47 -21.92 19.62
CA ASN A 243 -12.72 -22.88 18.55
C ASN A 243 -11.62 -23.95 18.46
N ILE A 244 -10.35 -23.56 18.65
CA ILE A 244 -9.20 -24.49 18.66
C ILE A 244 -9.31 -25.48 19.83
N GLU A 245 -9.58 -25.01 21.05
CA GLU A 245 -9.71 -25.90 22.22
C GLU A 245 -10.93 -26.82 22.13
N THR A 246 -12.03 -26.35 21.53
CA THR A 246 -13.21 -27.18 21.23
C THR A 246 -12.87 -28.27 20.21
N ALA A 247 -12.16 -27.93 19.13
CA ALA A 247 -11.75 -28.90 18.10
C ALA A 247 -10.81 -29.96 18.67
N LYS A 248 -9.86 -29.55 19.53
CA LYS A 248 -8.95 -30.45 20.26
C LYS A 248 -9.70 -31.39 21.20
N THR A 249 -10.67 -30.89 21.95
CA THR A 249 -11.54 -31.71 22.83
C THR A 249 -12.34 -32.73 22.01
N ASN A 250 -12.94 -32.31 20.90
CA ASN A 250 -13.67 -33.20 20.00
C ASN A 250 -12.77 -34.28 19.38
N LEU A 251 -11.54 -33.92 19.01
CA LEU A 251 -10.56 -34.87 18.50
C LEU A 251 -10.19 -35.89 19.57
N ASN A 252 -9.94 -35.46 20.80
CA ASN A 252 -9.65 -36.36 21.93
C ASN A 252 -10.83 -37.30 22.21
N ASN A 253 -12.06 -36.79 22.26
CA ASN A 253 -13.25 -37.63 22.43
C ASN A 253 -13.42 -38.66 21.31
N ARG A 254 -13.11 -38.30 20.05
CA ARG A 254 -13.12 -39.24 18.93
C ARG A 254 -12.02 -40.30 19.06
N ILE A 255 -10.83 -39.90 19.50
CA ILE A 255 -9.72 -40.82 19.77
C ILE A 255 -10.12 -41.79 20.88
N ASP A 256 -10.64 -41.29 22.01
CA ASP A 256 -11.08 -42.12 23.13
C ASP A 256 -12.23 -43.05 22.75
N GLY A 257 -13.16 -42.59 21.91
CA GLY A 257 -14.22 -43.41 21.34
C GLY A 257 -13.66 -44.55 20.47
N ILE A 258 -12.66 -44.27 19.63
CA ILE A 258 -11.96 -45.30 18.85
C ILE A 258 -11.25 -46.28 19.79
N VAL A 259 -10.49 -45.78 20.77
CA VAL A 259 -9.75 -46.60 21.74
C VAL A 259 -10.67 -47.52 22.53
N THR A 260 -11.83 -47.02 22.95
CA THR A 260 -12.84 -47.81 23.72
C THR A 260 -13.53 -48.86 22.85
N ALA A 261 -13.70 -48.59 21.55
CA ALA A 261 -14.28 -49.53 20.60
C ALA A 261 -13.30 -50.64 20.17
N VAL A 262 -12.01 -50.50 20.44
CA VAL A 262 -11.00 -51.53 20.16
C VAL A 262 -11.23 -52.74 21.07
N ILE A 263 -11.50 -53.90 20.46
CA ILE A 263 -11.76 -55.14 21.20
C ILE A 263 -10.47 -55.76 21.78
N PRO A 264 -10.52 -56.40 22.97
CA PRO A 264 -9.43 -57.23 23.50
C PRO A 264 -8.97 -58.28 22.49
N TYR A 265 -7.66 -58.42 22.32
CA TYR A 265 -7.14 -59.58 21.60
C TYR A 265 -7.57 -60.88 22.30
N VAL A 266 -8.14 -61.79 21.52
CA VAL A 266 -8.51 -63.15 21.90
C VAL A 266 -8.11 -64.08 20.77
N PRO A 267 -7.72 -65.34 21.02
CA PRO A 267 -7.39 -66.25 19.93
C PRO A 267 -8.58 -66.49 18.96
N ASP A 268 -8.57 -65.85 17.79
CA ASP A 268 -9.65 -65.92 16.79
C ASP A 268 -9.14 -65.45 15.40
N SER A 269 -10.04 -65.38 14.43
CA SER A 269 -9.81 -64.81 13.11
C SER A 269 -10.03 -63.30 13.10
N TYR A 270 -9.18 -62.58 12.36
CA TYR A 270 -9.20 -61.13 12.22
C TYR A 270 -9.20 -60.75 10.75
N VAL A 271 -9.91 -59.67 10.41
CA VAL A 271 -9.92 -59.13 9.04
C VAL A 271 -8.93 -57.98 8.91
N GLU A 272 -8.41 -57.76 7.70
CA GLU A 272 -7.53 -56.62 7.40
C GLU A 272 -8.14 -55.29 7.88
N GLY A 273 -7.34 -54.48 8.59
CA GLY A 273 -7.78 -53.20 9.16
C GLY A 273 -8.45 -53.30 10.54
N GLN A 274 -8.76 -54.50 11.04
CA GLN A 274 -9.37 -54.66 12.36
C GLN A 274 -8.40 -54.25 13.48
N LEU A 275 -8.87 -53.41 14.40
CA LEU A 275 -8.12 -52.96 15.57
C LEU A 275 -8.34 -53.90 16.75
N VAL A 276 -7.26 -54.22 17.48
CA VAL A 276 -7.29 -54.96 18.75
C VAL A 276 -6.37 -54.29 19.77
N HIS A 277 -6.68 -54.41 21.06
CA HIS A 277 -5.78 -53.97 22.13
C HIS A 277 -5.19 -55.18 22.87
N HIS A 278 -3.88 -55.11 23.14
CA HIS A 278 -3.14 -56.14 23.87
C HIS A 278 -2.03 -55.46 24.69
N ASN A 279 -2.01 -55.70 26.01
CA ASN A 279 -1.05 -55.12 26.95
C ASN A 279 -0.94 -53.58 26.89
N GLY A 280 -2.08 -52.89 26.74
CA GLY A 280 -2.12 -51.41 26.68
C GLY A 280 -1.69 -50.80 25.35
N LEU A 281 -1.37 -51.62 24.35
CA LEU A 281 -1.03 -51.19 22.99
C LEU A 281 -2.17 -51.53 22.02
N ILE A 282 -2.36 -50.69 21.01
CA ILE A 282 -3.34 -50.90 19.93
C ILE A 282 -2.61 -51.42 18.70
N PHE A 283 -3.14 -52.51 18.13
CA PHE A 283 -2.65 -53.14 16.91
C PHE A 283 -3.73 -53.18 15.83
N MET A 284 -3.33 -53.07 14.57
CA MET A 284 -4.17 -53.24 13.39
C MET A 284 -3.72 -54.48 12.61
N ALA A 285 -4.64 -55.36 12.22
CA ALA A 285 -4.33 -56.48 11.34
C ALA A 285 -3.95 -55.96 9.94
N ARG A 286 -2.78 -56.34 9.42
CA ARG A 286 -2.28 -55.90 8.10
C ARG A 286 -2.85 -56.69 6.92
N GLN A 287 -3.57 -57.76 7.22
CA GLN A 287 -4.21 -58.69 6.28
C GLN A 287 -5.21 -59.54 7.08
N ASP A 288 -6.01 -60.35 6.40
CA ASP A 288 -6.81 -61.36 7.07
C ASP A 288 -5.91 -62.39 7.79
N ILE A 289 -6.22 -62.68 9.06
CA ILE A 289 -5.50 -63.62 9.92
C ILE A 289 -6.52 -64.66 10.38
N ALA A 290 -6.42 -65.90 9.90
CA ALA A 290 -7.33 -66.97 10.34
C ALA A 290 -6.81 -67.66 11.60
N ASN A 291 -7.66 -67.82 12.62
CA ASN A 291 -7.39 -68.57 13.86
C ASN A 291 -6.05 -68.19 14.54
N SER A 292 -5.78 -66.89 14.70
CA SER A 292 -4.55 -66.42 15.31
C SER A 292 -4.47 -66.84 16.78
N THR A 293 -3.58 -67.77 17.12
CA THR A 293 -3.27 -68.12 18.52
C THR A 293 -2.10 -67.31 19.10
N VAL A 294 -1.47 -66.47 18.29
CA VAL A 294 -0.30 -65.67 18.66
C VAL A 294 -0.75 -64.24 18.92
N ALA A 295 -0.50 -63.76 20.14
CA ALA A 295 -0.81 -62.39 20.50
C ALA A 295 -0.08 -61.36 19.62
N PRO A 296 -0.70 -60.19 19.35
CA PRO A 296 -0.07 -59.13 18.58
C PRO A 296 1.20 -58.65 19.26
N THR A 297 2.29 -58.53 18.52
CA THR A 297 3.54 -57.90 18.96
C THR A 297 4.01 -56.92 17.87
N SER A 298 4.83 -55.94 18.24
CA SER A 298 5.39 -54.97 17.28
C SER A 298 6.30 -55.61 16.22
N THR A 299 6.74 -56.85 16.45
CA THR A 299 7.60 -57.63 15.55
C THR A 299 6.83 -58.62 14.68
N ASN A 300 5.53 -58.81 14.91
CA ASN A 300 4.72 -59.76 14.14
C ASN A 300 4.31 -59.13 12.80
N ALA A 301 4.67 -59.76 11.69
CA ALA A 301 4.43 -59.25 10.34
C ALA A 301 2.93 -59.07 10.00
N TYR A 302 2.03 -59.73 10.73
CA TYR A 302 0.58 -59.64 10.52
C TYR A 302 -0.07 -58.47 11.26
N TRP A 303 0.65 -57.79 12.17
CA TRP A 303 0.11 -56.73 13.00
C TRP A 303 0.90 -55.41 12.80
N LEU A 304 0.19 -54.28 12.85
CA LEU A 304 0.76 -52.94 12.83
C LEU A 304 0.48 -52.27 14.18
N LEU A 305 1.51 -51.82 14.89
CA LEU A 305 1.35 -51.04 16.12
C LEU A 305 0.84 -49.63 15.78
N VAL A 306 -0.27 -49.20 16.39
CA VAL A 306 -0.97 -47.94 16.07
C VAL A 306 -0.69 -46.84 17.09
N ASN A 307 -0.58 -47.15 18.39
CA ASN A 307 -0.45 -46.13 19.45
C ASN A 307 0.80 -46.22 20.33
N GLY A 308 1.77 -47.09 20.00
CA GLY A 308 3.01 -47.16 20.77
C GLY A 308 4.04 -46.20 20.23
N THR A 309 4.62 -45.37 21.10
CA THR A 309 5.93 -44.75 20.85
C THR A 309 6.94 -45.87 20.67
N SER A 310 7.19 -46.27 19.42
CA SER A 310 8.16 -47.28 19.10
C SER A 310 9.55 -46.77 19.50
N SER A 311 10.06 -47.22 20.64
CA SER A 311 11.47 -47.05 21.04
C SER A 311 12.44 -47.89 20.20
N GLY A 312 11.94 -48.61 19.18
CA GLY A 312 12.73 -49.38 18.22
C GLY A 312 12.47 -48.90 16.81
N SER A 313 13.49 -48.26 16.23
CA SER A 313 13.64 -47.90 14.82
C SER A 313 13.06 -48.96 13.86
N THR A 314 12.05 -48.60 13.07
CA THR A 314 12.09 -48.61 11.60
C THR A 314 10.75 -48.16 11.00
N SER A 315 10.82 -47.07 10.21
CA SER A 315 10.02 -46.88 8.99
C SER A 315 8.49 -46.92 9.12
N GLY A 316 7.91 -45.81 9.59
CA GLY A 316 6.47 -45.53 9.52
C GLY A 316 6.19 -44.03 9.50
N GLY A 317 6.44 -43.38 8.35
CA GLY A 317 5.58 -42.29 7.85
C GLY A 317 5.53 -40.95 8.59
N THR A 318 6.57 -40.52 9.29
CA THR A 318 6.89 -39.08 9.27
C THR A 318 7.34 -38.76 7.85
N VAL A 319 6.88 -37.65 7.25
CA VAL A 319 7.50 -37.15 6.01
C VAL A 319 8.97 -36.96 6.30
N ASP A 320 9.79 -37.88 5.78
CA ASP A 320 11.23 -37.85 5.94
C ASP A 320 11.79 -36.75 5.06
N LEU A 321 11.88 -35.56 5.64
CA LEU A 321 12.61 -34.44 5.06
C LEU A 321 14.13 -34.62 5.18
N SER A 322 14.69 -35.75 5.62
CA SER A 322 16.16 -35.94 5.66
C SER A 322 16.80 -36.14 4.29
N ASN A 323 16.00 -36.43 3.26
CA ASN A 323 16.41 -36.29 1.85
C ASN A 323 16.40 -34.85 1.36
N TYR A 324 15.71 -33.95 2.09
CA TYR A 324 15.95 -32.53 1.97
C TYR A 324 17.10 -32.21 2.90
N TYR A 325 18.18 -31.72 2.31
CA TYR A 325 19.24 -31.14 3.09
C TYR A 325 18.63 -30.19 4.14
N THR A 326 19.04 -30.31 5.41
CA THR A 326 18.76 -29.26 6.40
C THR A 326 19.22 -27.93 5.81
N LYS A 327 18.68 -26.79 6.23
CA LYS A 327 19.14 -25.49 5.70
C LYS A 327 20.67 -25.37 5.74
N ALA A 328 21.31 -25.85 6.81
CA ALA A 328 22.76 -25.94 6.92
C ALA A 328 23.42 -26.87 5.87
N GLN A 329 22.80 -28.02 5.55
CA GLN A 329 23.25 -28.90 4.48
C GLN A 329 22.97 -28.34 3.08
N VAL A 330 21.86 -27.61 2.86
CA VAL A 330 21.55 -26.91 1.59
C VAL A 330 22.59 -25.83 1.37
N ASP A 331 22.92 -25.08 2.42
CA ASP A 331 23.92 -24.01 2.38
C ASP A 331 25.32 -24.61 2.17
N ALA A 332 25.64 -25.75 2.81
CA ALA A 332 26.90 -26.46 2.60
C ALA A 332 27.02 -27.04 1.17
N ILE A 333 25.91 -27.53 0.59
CA ILE A 333 25.87 -28.12 -0.75
C ILE A 333 25.76 -27.05 -1.83
N GLY A 334 25.07 -25.95 -1.58
CA GLY A 334 25.12 -24.74 -2.39
C GLY A 334 26.55 -24.19 -2.46
N ASN A 335 27.25 -24.11 -1.31
CA ASN A 335 28.64 -23.67 -1.26
C ASN A 335 29.65 -24.64 -1.93
N THR A 336 29.31 -25.92 -2.08
CA THR A 336 30.16 -26.91 -2.77
C THR A 336 29.77 -27.17 -4.23
N LYS A 337 28.52 -26.87 -4.64
CA LYS A 337 28.04 -27.00 -6.03
C LYS A 337 28.25 -25.75 -6.88
N VAL A 338 28.56 -24.59 -6.30
CA VAL A 338 29.10 -23.46 -7.06
C VAL A 338 30.52 -23.83 -7.47
N GLU A 339 30.67 -24.30 -8.71
CA GLU A 339 31.95 -24.66 -9.30
C GLU A 339 32.84 -23.40 -9.34
N LYS A 340 33.80 -23.28 -8.41
CA LYS A 340 34.80 -22.20 -8.38
C LYS A 340 35.90 -22.39 -9.45
N ARG A 341 35.52 -22.82 -10.66
CA ARG A 341 36.43 -22.84 -11.80
C ARG A 341 36.48 -21.44 -12.40
N THR A 342 37.68 -20.88 -12.52
CA THR A 342 37.95 -19.62 -13.21
C THR A 342 37.27 -19.64 -14.59
N GLY A 343 36.39 -18.67 -14.85
CA GLY A 343 35.65 -18.54 -16.11
C GLY A 343 34.25 -19.17 -16.18
N TYR A 344 33.70 -19.76 -15.10
CA TYR A 344 32.36 -20.42 -15.10
C TYR A 344 31.36 -19.90 -14.05
N SER A 345 31.67 -18.81 -13.36
CA SER A 345 30.77 -18.18 -12.39
C SER A 345 29.67 -17.35 -13.09
N LEU A 346 28.43 -17.37 -12.54
CA LEU A 346 27.31 -16.52 -12.99
C LEU A 346 27.53 -15.02 -12.74
N VAL A 347 28.52 -14.69 -11.91
CA VAL A 347 29.03 -13.34 -11.68
C VAL A 347 30.46 -13.28 -12.20
N SER A 348 30.78 -12.23 -12.97
CA SER A 348 32.09 -12.08 -13.58
C SER A 348 33.21 -12.08 -12.52
N ASP A 349 34.41 -12.52 -12.91
CA ASP A 349 35.58 -12.52 -12.00
C ASP A 349 35.87 -11.12 -11.43
N ALA A 350 35.45 -10.07 -12.13
CA ALA A 350 35.50 -8.69 -11.67
C ALA A 350 34.53 -8.41 -10.50
N GLU A 351 33.32 -8.96 -10.51
CA GLU A 351 32.36 -8.81 -9.41
C GLU A 351 32.77 -9.64 -8.19
N ILE A 352 33.40 -10.81 -8.40
CA ILE A 352 34.00 -11.60 -7.31
C ILE A 352 35.15 -10.82 -6.64
N ALA A 353 36.01 -10.18 -7.43
CA ALA A 353 37.08 -9.34 -6.90
C ALA A 353 36.52 -8.13 -6.13
N ARG A 354 35.45 -7.50 -6.64
CA ARG A 354 34.75 -6.41 -5.95
C ARG A 354 34.16 -6.86 -4.62
N LEU A 355 33.48 -8.00 -4.59
CA LEU A 355 32.89 -8.58 -3.37
C LEU A 355 33.96 -8.98 -2.34
N ALA A 356 35.10 -9.50 -2.80
CA ALA A 356 36.23 -9.83 -1.91
C ALA A 356 36.87 -8.60 -1.25
N THR A 357 36.70 -7.39 -1.82
CA THR A 357 37.19 -6.13 -1.24
C THR A 357 36.22 -5.47 -0.26
N ILE A 358 35.00 -5.99 -0.10
CA ILE A 358 34.04 -5.47 0.88
C ILE A 358 34.37 -6.05 2.25
N THR A 359 35.24 -5.37 3.00
CA THR A 359 35.61 -5.71 4.39
C THR A 359 34.56 -5.36 5.44
N ASN A 360 33.40 -4.83 5.04
CA ASN A 360 32.34 -4.36 5.96
C ASN A 360 31.22 -5.37 6.24
N TYR A 361 31.32 -6.61 5.75
CA TYR A 361 30.44 -7.69 6.16
C TYR A 361 31.23 -8.68 7.02
N VAL A 362 31.29 -8.42 8.32
CA VAL A 362 31.56 -9.47 9.30
C VAL A 362 30.39 -10.44 9.20
N LEU A 363 30.61 -11.58 8.55
CA LEU A 363 29.69 -12.71 8.67
C LEU A 363 29.76 -13.17 10.12
N VAL A 364 28.83 -12.65 10.92
CA VAL A 364 28.57 -13.08 12.28
C VAL A 364 28.00 -14.49 12.18
N ASP A 365 28.87 -15.47 12.43
CA ASP A 365 28.48 -16.85 12.68
C ASP A 365 27.42 -16.88 13.80
N GLY A 366 26.28 -17.51 13.50
CA GLY A 366 24.99 -17.57 14.19
C GLY A 366 24.96 -17.92 15.69
N SER A 367 25.77 -17.28 16.54
CA SER A 367 25.78 -17.49 17.99
C SER A 367 26.01 -16.22 18.82
N VAL A 368 25.66 -15.05 18.28
CA VAL A 368 25.63 -13.80 19.05
C VAL A 368 24.25 -13.63 19.65
N THR A 369 24.08 -14.11 20.88
CA THR A 369 22.95 -13.73 21.73
C THR A 369 23.10 -12.25 22.13
N GLU A 370 21.99 -11.59 22.43
CA GLU A 370 21.91 -10.19 22.90
C GLU A 370 22.87 -9.90 24.07
N ALA A 371 23.19 -10.93 24.87
CA ALA A 371 24.18 -10.90 25.94
C ALA A 371 25.64 -10.69 25.47
N LYS A 372 26.03 -11.23 24.31
CA LYS A 372 27.39 -11.01 23.76
C LYS A 372 27.52 -9.62 23.13
N LEU A 373 26.46 -9.14 22.47
CA LEU A 373 26.44 -7.80 21.87
C LEU A 373 26.54 -6.72 22.96
N SER A 374 25.79 -6.89 24.05
CA SER A 374 25.83 -5.97 25.20
C SER A 374 27.17 -6.01 25.94
N ALA A 375 27.83 -7.17 26.04
CA ALA A 375 29.16 -7.28 26.61
C ALA A 375 30.24 -6.61 25.75
N GLU A 376 30.19 -6.77 24.43
CA GLU A 376 31.18 -6.16 23.52
C GLU A 376 30.98 -4.65 23.37
N VAL A 377 29.73 -4.18 23.36
CA VAL A 377 29.42 -2.74 23.40
C VAL A 377 29.91 -2.12 24.71
N ARG A 378 29.69 -2.77 25.87
CA ARG A 378 30.25 -2.30 27.15
C ARG A 378 31.78 -2.30 27.16
N ALA A 379 32.43 -3.30 26.59
CA ALA A 379 33.89 -3.34 26.52
C ALA A 379 34.46 -2.20 25.64
N LYS A 380 33.81 -1.91 24.50
CA LYS A 380 34.19 -0.80 23.63
C LYS A 380 33.89 0.56 24.24
N LEU A 381 32.78 0.70 24.97
CA LEU A 381 32.44 1.93 25.68
C LEU A 381 33.45 2.22 26.80
N ASN A 382 33.80 1.20 27.60
CA ASN A 382 34.82 1.33 28.64
C ASN A 382 36.22 1.63 28.07
N ALA A 383 36.55 1.15 26.87
CA ALA A 383 37.82 1.46 26.20
C ALA A 383 37.87 2.90 25.65
N VAL A 384 36.72 3.52 25.36
CA VAL A 384 36.61 4.94 25.00
C VAL A 384 36.66 5.83 26.24
N GLU A 385 36.23 5.34 27.40
CA GLU A 385 36.24 6.07 28.67
C GLU A 385 37.63 6.11 29.34
N THR A 386 38.53 5.18 29.01
CA THR A 386 39.93 5.24 29.47
C THR A 386 40.76 6.22 28.65
N GLY A 387 40.69 7.50 29.03
CA GLY A 387 41.75 8.51 28.84
C GLY A 387 42.17 8.80 27.40
N PHE A 388 41.52 9.78 26.77
CA PHE A 388 42.05 10.42 25.56
C PHE A 388 43.40 11.08 25.89
N ASP A 389 44.51 10.45 25.49
CA ASP A 389 45.86 11.01 25.60
C ASP A 389 46.07 12.07 24.51
N ASP A 390 45.77 13.33 24.83
CA ASP A 390 45.94 14.47 23.94
C ASP A 390 47.39 14.98 23.84
N THR A 391 48.37 14.22 24.36
CA THR A 391 49.79 14.58 24.32
C THR A 391 50.28 14.79 22.88
N GLU A 392 49.82 13.99 21.93
CA GLU A 392 50.19 14.13 20.52
C GLU A 392 49.62 15.42 19.90
N LEU A 393 48.38 15.77 20.26
CA LEU A 393 47.72 17.00 19.81
C LEU A 393 48.40 18.26 20.40
N ARG A 394 48.76 18.23 21.69
CA ARG A 394 49.53 19.29 22.35
C ARG A 394 50.90 19.48 21.73
N ASN A 395 51.59 18.39 21.39
CA ASN A 395 52.88 18.46 20.70
C ASN A 395 52.76 19.05 19.27
N LEU A 396 51.68 18.72 18.54
CA LEU A 396 51.41 19.27 17.21
C LEU A 396 51.10 20.77 17.25
N ILE A 397 50.31 21.22 18.23
CA ILE A 397 50.00 22.64 18.42
C ILE A 397 51.26 23.42 18.79
N THR A 398 52.10 22.87 19.67
CA THR A 398 53.33 23.52 20.13
C THR A 398 54.38 23.67 19.01
N THR A 399 54.38 22.76 18.03
CA THR A 399 55.30 22.80 16.87
C THR A 399 54.79 23.62 15.69
N LYS A 400 53.47 23.86 15.57
CA LYS A 400 52.88 24.61 14.44
C LYS A 400 52.54 26.07 14.73
N VAL A 401 52.52 26.50 15.99
CA VAL A 401 52.34 27.92 16.33
C VAL A 401 53.70 28.62 16.30
N ASP A 402 53.92 29.41 15.26
CA ASP A 402 55.15 30.19 15.05
C ASP A 402 55.23 31.30 16.13
N LYS A 403 56.14 31.17 17.10
CA LYS A 403 56.24 32.07 18.27
C LYS A 403 57.01 33.37 17.97
N VAL A 404 57.06 33.79 16.71
CA VAL A 404 57.77 35.01 16.30
C VAL A 404 56.92 36.22 16.72
N PRO A 405 57.44 37.11 17.60
CA PRO A 405 56.71 38.31 18.02
C PRO A 405 56.24 39.14 16.83
N GLY A 406 54.95 39.50 16.80
CA GLY A 406 54.34 40.27 15.71
C GLY A 406 53.91 39.50 14.45
N LYS A 407 53.95 38.16 14.44
CA LYS A 407 53.40 37.34 13.32
C LYS A 407 52.37 36.28 13.72
N SER A 408 52.00 36.21 15.00
CA SER A 408 50.90 35.34 15.45
C SER A 408 49.53 35.86 14.97
N LEU A 409 48.63 34.94 14.60
CA LEU A 409 47.22 35.24 14.28
C LEU A 409 46.40 35.69 15.51
N VAL A 410 46.99 35.57 16.70
CA VAL A 410 46.41 35.99 17.99
C VAL A 410 47.31 37.08 18.56
N LEU A 411 46.72 38.21 18.97
CA LEU A 411 47.45 39.35 19.54
C LEU A 411 48.34 38.91 20.72
N ASP A 412 49.58 39.40 20.78
CA ASP A 412 50.55 39.02 21.82
C ASP A 412 50.04 39.27 23.26
N THR A 413 49.10 40.22 23.42
CA THR A 413 48.39 40.47 24.68
C THR A 413 47.47 39.32 25.10
N GLU A 414 46.83 38.64 24.15
CA GLU A 414 45.96 37.49 24.42
C GLU A 414 46.78 36.22 24.69
N ILE A 415 47.97 36.09 24.07
CA ILE A 415 48.94 35.04 24.41
C ILE A 415 49.44 35.22 25.85
N ALA A 416 49.77 36.46 26.25
CA ALA A 416 50.18 36.76 27.62
C ALA A 416 49.05 36.50 28.64
N ARG A 417 47.79 36.84 28.28
CA ARG A 417 46.61 36.54 29.10
C ARG A 417 46.44 35.03 29.30
N LEU A 418 46.49 34.26 28.22
CA LEU A 418 46.36 32.80 28.26
C LEU A 418 47.51 32.13 29.02
N ALA A 419 48.75 32.63 28.90
CA ALA A 419 49.89 32.15 29.66
C ALA A 419 49.81 32.46 31.17
N SER A 420 49.00 33.45 31.56
CA SER A 420 48.77 33.82 32.96
C SER A 420 47.58 33.12 33.61
N LEU A 421 46.79 32.35 32.85
CA LEU A 421 45.71 31.55 33.42
C LEU A 421 46.32 30.41 34.26
N GLN A 422 46.08 30.45 35.57
CA GLN A 422 46.40 29.33 36.45
C GLN A 422 45.69 28.07 35.92
N PRO A 423 46.39 26.92 35.81
CA PRO A 423 45.76 25.65 35.45
C PRO A 423 44.58 25.39 36.38
N PHE A 424 43.48 24.89 35.83
CA PHE A 424 42.32 24.51 36.63
C PHE A 424 42.72 23.43 37.65
N ASP A 425 42.76 23.81 38.93
CA ASP A 425 43.07 22.90 40.04
C ASP A 425 41.83 22.07 40.38
N ASN A 426 41.78 20.85 39.85
CA ASN A 426 40.71 19.90 40.12
C ASN A 426 40.99 19.02 41.35
N THR A 427 42.07 19.25 42.11
CA THR A 427 42.51 18.39 43.22
C THR A 427 41.41 18.18 44.27
N SER A 428 40.57 19.20 44.49
CA SER A 428 39.41 19.10 45.39
C SER A 428 38.35 18.11 44.90
N ASN A 429 38.08 18.07 43.59
CA ASN A 429 37.12 17.14 43.01
C ASN A 429 37.67 15.71 43.01
N ASP A 430 38.96 15.53 42.70
CA ASP A 430 39.60 14.21 42.72
C ASP A 430 39.66 13.63 44.14
N THR A 431 39.89 14.48 45.15
CA THR A 431 39.83 14.08 46.56
C THR A 431 38.43 13.64 46.97
N ARG A 432 37.39 14.36 46.51
CA ARG A 432 35.98 14.02 46.79
C ARG A 432 35.55 12.72 46.10
N LEU A 433 36.02 12.50 44.87
CA LEU A 433 35.73 11.28 44.12
C LEU A 433 36.40 10.06 44.79
N THR A 434 37.68 10.19 45.16
CA THR A 434 38.42 9.15 45.89
C THR A 434 37.75 8.82 47.24
N ALA A 435 37.19 9.82 47.93
CA ALA A 435 36.46 9.60 49.18
C ALA A 435 35.09 8.91 48.99
N LEU A 436 34.45 9.10 47.83
CA LEU A 436 33.19 8.42 47.48
C LEU A 436 33.42 6.98 47.04
N GLU A 437 34.47 6.73 46.25
CA GLU A 437 34.84 5.40 45.77
C GLU A 437 35.31 4.48 46.90
N ASN A 438 35.94 5.03 47.94
CA ASN A 438 36.39 4.28 49.12
C ASN A 438 35.35 4.21 50.24
N LYS A 439 34.12 4.67 50.02
CA LYS A 439 33.04 4.52 51.01
C LYS A 439 32.57 3.06 51.00
N PRO A 440 32.79 2.29 52.08
CA PRO A 440 32.36 0.89 52.11
C PRO A 440 30.85 0.79 51.88
N GLU A 441 30.43 -0.20 51.09
CA GLU A 441 29.02 -0.48 50.84
C GLU A 441 28.24 -0.53 52.17
N PRO A 442 26.99 -0.02 52.21
CA PRO A 442 26.17 -0.09 53.41
C PRO A 442 26.10 -1.55 53.87
N GLN A 443 26.59 -1.81 55.09
CA GLN A 443 26.52 -3.15 55.67
C GLN A 443 25.05 -3.64 55.63
N PRO A 444 24.81 -4.91 55.25
CA PRO A 444 23.46 -5.47 55.23
C PRO A 444 22.83 -5.28 56.61
N PHE A 445 21.57 -4.86 56.63
CA PHE A 445 20.82 -4.58 57.84
C PHE A 445 20.85 -5.80 58.79
N ASP A 446 21.59 -5.67 59.89
CA ASP A 446 21.66 -6.68 60.94
C ASP A 446 20.41 -6.56 61.83
N ASN A 447 19.42 -7.42 61.59
CA ASN A 447 18.16 -7.45 62.35
C ASN A 447 18.26 -8.26 63.64
N THR A 448 19.44 -8.80 64.00
CA THR A 448 19.61 -9.72 65.14
C THR A 448 19.11 -9.11 66.47
N SER A 449 19.23 -7.78 66.62
CA SER A 449 18.70 -7.04 67.78
C SER A 449 17.17 -7.03 67.84
N ASN A 450 16.49 -6.95 66.70
CA ASN A 450 15.04 -7.00 66.65
C ASN A 450 14.53 -8.41 66.92
N ASP A 451 15.22 -9.44 66.41
CA ASP A 451 14.87 -10.83 66.67
C ASP A 451 15.04 -11.18 68.16
N GLN A 452 16.11 -10.70 68.80
CA GLN A 452 16.30 -10.84 70.25
C GLN A 452 15.20 -10.13 71.06
N ARG A 453 14.74 -8.97 70.61
CA ARG A 453 13.63 -8.23 71.26
C ARG A 453 12.29 -8.95 71.10
N LEU A 454 12.04 -9.58 69.94
CA LEU A 454 10.84 -10.37 69.69
C LEU A 454 10.82 -11.62 70.57
N THR A 455 11.92 -12.37 70.62
CA THR A 455 12.05 -13.53 71.52
C THR A 455 11.94 -13.13 73.00
N ALA A 456 12.43 -11.95 73.40
CA ALA A 456 12.28 -11.46 74.76
C ALA A 456 10.84 -11.06 75.11
N LEU A 457 10.05 -10.59 74.13
CA LEU A 457 8.64 -10.26 74.29
C LEU A 457 7.77 -11.53 74.38
N GLU A 458 8.04 -12.53 73.55
CA GLU A 458 7.35 -13.84 73.58
C GLU A 458 7.60 -14.60 74.89
N ASN A 459 8.78 -14.41 75.51
CA ASN A 459 9.15 -15.04 76.78
C ASN A 459 8.94 -14.15 78.01
N ALA A 460 8.31 -12.97 77.86
CA ALA A 460 8.09 -12.06 78.97
C ALA A 460 7.05 -12.62 79.95
N PRO A 461 7.33 -12.69 81.27
CA PRO A 461 6.36 -13.14 82.26
C PRO A 461 5.12 -12.24 82.26
N GLY A 462 3.97 -12.78 81.84
CA GLY A 462 2.70 -12.04 81.74
C GLY A 462 2.27 -11.69 80.31
N PHE A 463 3.04 -12.07 79.28
CA PHE A 463 2.51 -12.13 77.93
C PHE A 463 1.54 -13.33 77.84
N ASP A 464 0.26 -13.03 77.78
CA ASP A 464 -0.83 -14.01 77.68
C ASP A 464 -1.59 -13.77 76.37
N ASP A 465 -1.22 -14.52 75.34
CA ASP A 465 -1.87 -14.48 74.03
C ASP A 465 -3.18 -15.27 73.99
N THR A 466 -3.56 -15.92 75.10
CA THR A 466 -4.79 -16.72 75.21
C THR A 466 -6.03 -15.93 74.80
N ALA A 467 -6.08 -14.62 75.07
CA ALA A 467 -7.20 -13.78 74.64
C ALA A 467 -7.27 -13.54 73.12
N ILE A 468 -6.13 -13.54 72.43
CA ILE A 468 -6.05 -13.43 70.97
C ILE A 468 -6.33 -14.79 70.33
N VAL A 469 -5.74 -15.87 70.86
CA VAL A 469 -5.99 -17.24 70.42
C VAL A 469 -7.46 -17.60 70.53
N ASN A 470 -8.11 -17.32 71.68
CA ASN A 470 -9.54 -17.56 71.85
C ASN A 470 -10.42 -16.79 70.86
N ARG A 471 -10.02 -15.57 70.45
CA ARG A 471 -10.75 -14.79 69.43
C ARG A 471 -10.55 -15.36 68.03
N LEU A 472 -9.36 -15.89 67.75
CA LEU A 472 -9.07 -16.56 66.48
C LEU A 472 -9.89 -17.84 66.35
N ASP A 473 -9.89 -18.68 67.38
CA ASP A 473 -10.67 -19.92 67.43
C ASP A 473 -12.18 -19.66 67.29
N THR A 474 -12.67 -18.57 67.91
CA THR A 474 -14.08 -18.16 67.77
C THR A 474 -14.41 -17.75 66.34
N ASN A 475 -13.55 -16.96 65.70
CA ASN A 475 -13.77 -16.53 64.32
C ASN A 475 -13.68 -17.70 63.34
N GLU A 476 -12.75 -18.64 63.54
CA GLU A 476 -12.64 -19.84 62.71
C GLU A 476 -13.90 -20.72 62.82
N ALA A 477 -14.48 -20.84 64.01
CA ALA A 477 -15.75 -21.53 64.20
C ALA A 477 -16.94 -20.83 63.51
N GLU A 478 -17.00 -19.49 63.56
CA GLU A 478 -18.04 -18.72 62.85
C GLU A 478 -17.92 -18.85 61.32
N VAL A 479 -16.70 -18.86 60.78
CA VAL A 479 -16.46 -19.07 59.35
C VAL A 479 -16.91 -20.47 58.91
N ALA A 480 -16.64 -21.50 59.72
CA ALA A 480 -17.08 -22.87 59.44
C ALA A 480 -18.62 -23.02 59.46
N ASP A 481 -19.33 -22.30 60.34
CA ASP A 481 -20.80 -22.26 60.36
C ASP A 481 -21.36 -21.58 59.10
N ILE A 482 -20.75 -20.45 58.70
CA ILE A 482 -21.14 -19.73 57.47
C ILE A 482 -20.99 -20.64 56.26
N ASP A 483 -19.86 -21.35 56.14
CA ASP A 483 -19.59 -22.26 55.01
C ASP A 483 -20.62 -23.40 54.93
N THR A 484 -20.98 -23.95 56.10
CA THR A 484 -22.03 -24.98 56.21
C THR A 484 -23.40 -24.44 55.75
N ARG A 485 -23.73 -23.18 56.10
CA ARG A 485 -25.00 -22.53 55.72
C ARG A 485 -25.04 -22.17 54.24
N VAL A 486 -23.94 -21.73 53.66
CA VAL A 486 -23.82 -21.46 52.21
C VAL A 486 -23.99 -22.76 51.44
N THR A 487 -23.29 -23.83 51.85
CA THR A 487 -23.43 -25.16 51.25
C THR A 487 -24.87 -25.68 51.35
N ALA A 488 -25.56 -25.45 52.47
CA ALA A 488 -26.96 -25.84 52.63
C ALA A 488 -27.92 -25.02 51.75
N LEU A 489 -27.61 -23.75 51.46
CA LEU A 489 -28.38 -22.90 50.56
C LEU A 489 -28.16 -23.28 49.09
N GLU A 490 -26.93 -23.59 48.70
CA GLU A 490 -26.60 -24.06 47.35
C GLU A 490 -27.23 -25.42 47.04
N ASN A 491 -27.37 -26.28 48.05
CA ASN A 491 -27.96 -27.61 47.91
C ASN A 491 -29.47 -27.68 48.23
N ALA A 492 -30.11 -26.55 48.55
CA ALA A 492 -31.53 -26.52 48.84
C ALA A 492 -32.33 -26.86 47.56
N PRO A 493 -33.17 -27.93 47.56
CA PRO A 493 -33.97 -28.26 46.39
C PRO A 493 -34.97 -27.13 46.10
N THR A 494 -34.86 -26.50 44.93
CA THR A 494 -35.78 -25.46 44.48
C THR A 494 -37.15 -26.04 44.14
N THR A 495 -37.97 -26.33 45.15
CA THR A 495 -39.39 -26.63 44.96
C THR A 495 -40.19 -25.32 44.95
N SER A 496 -40.31 -24.71 43.77
CA SER A 496 -41.54 -24.09 43.23
C SER A 496 -41.22 -22.93 42.27
N GLY A 497 -41.45 -23.17 40.98
CA GLY A 497 -42.36 -22.37 40.16
C GLY A 497 -42.09 -20.87 39.92
N GLY A 498 -40.91 -20.34 40.22
CA GLY A 498 -40.61 -18.93 39.97
C GLY A 498 -39.12 -18.70 39.80
N THR A 499 -38.60 -19.04 38.62
CA THR A 499 -37.19 -18.88 38.23
C THR A 499 -36.84 -17.40 38.08
N ILE A 500 -36.58 -16.71 39.18
CA ILE A 500 -35.64 -15.58 39.21
C ILE A 500 -34.27 -16.19 39.49
N ASP A 501 -33.75 -16.87 38.48
CA ASP A 501 -32.38 -17.38 38.49
C ASP A 501 -31.52 -16.44 37.63
N SER A 502 -30.44 -15.99 38.27
CA SER A 502 -29.24 -15.31 37.79
C SER A 502 -29.30 -14.50 36.47
N LEU A 503 -28.95 -13.22 36.58
CA LEU A 503 -28.74 -12.28 35.47
C LEU A 503 -27.45 -12.56 34.65
N ASN A 504 -26.77 -13.69 34.88
CA ASN A 504 -25.47 -13.98 34.28
C ASN A 504 -25.41 -15.28 33.47
N ASP A 505 -26.52 -16.01 33.34
CA ASP A 505 -26.58 -17.11 32.37
C ASP A 505 -27.27 -16.62 31.11
N GLU A 506 -26.61 -16.91 30.00
CA GLU A 506 -27.02 -16.80 28.60
C GLU A 506 -28.41 -17.43 28.42
N LYS A 507 -29.47 -16.70 28.78
CA LYS A 507 -30.85 -17.17 28.66
C LYS A 507 -31.20 -17.26 27.19
N VAL A 508 -31.06 -18.48 26.67
CA VAL A 508 -31.76 -18.90 25.46
C VAL A 508 -33.24 -18.59 25.68
N PHE A 509 -33.73 -17.60 24.95
CA PHE A 509 -35.10 -17.14 24.99
C PHE A 509 -35.94 -18.11 24.18
N VAL A 510 -36.27 -19.26 24.77
CA VAL A 510 -37.14 -20.28 24.15
C VAL A 510 -38.59 -19.92 24.43
N GLY A 511 -39.38 -19.55 23.41
CA GLY A 511 -40.84 -19.56 23.58
C GLY A 511 -41.69 -18.44 22.95
N PHE A 512 -41.23 -17.67 21.96
CA PHE A 512 -42.19 -16.97 21.09
C PHE A 512 -42.73 -17.93 20.02
N THR A 513 -43.76 -18.70 20.39
CA THR A 513 -44.59 -19.39 19.41
C THR A 513 -45.58 -18.39 18.82
N GLY A 514 -45.52 -18.14 17.51
CA GLY A 514 -46.56 -17.37 16.81
C GLY A 514 -46.13 -16.00 16.28
N ILE A 515 -44.88 -15.82 15.83
CA ILE A 515 -44.59 -14.72 14.91
C ILE A 515 -45.39 -15.01 13.63
N THR A 516 -46.44 -14.22 13.37
CA THR A 516 -47.39 -14.45 12.25
C THR A 516 -47.05 -13.63 11.01
N GLU A 517 -46.26 -12.57 11.17
CA GLU A 517 -45.78 -11.68 10.12
C GLU A 517 -44.32 -11.29 10.36
N THR A 518 -43.64 -10.78 9.34
CA THR A 518 -42.23 -10.40 9.47
C THR A 518 -42.09 -9.13 10.31
N ILE A 519 -41.30 -9.16 11.39
CA ILE A 519 -41.03 -8.00 12.26
C ILE A 519 -39.50 -7.77 12.29
N GLY A 520 -39.03 -6.69 11.69
CA GLY A 520 -37.59 -6.48 11.50
C GLY A 520 -36.98 -7.56 10.60
N GLY A 521 -35.99 -8.30 11.12
CA GLY A 521 -35.37 -9.51 10.55
C GLY A 521 -35.90 -10.83 11.12
N LEU A 522 -37.00 -10.83 11.88
CA LEU A 522 -37.68 -12.06 12.30
C LEU A 522 -38.71 -12.50 11.26
N THR A 523 -38.54 -13.69 10.70
CA THR A 523 -39.53 -14.32 9.82
C THR A 523 -40.66 -14.98 10.61
N PRO A 524 -41.86 -15.16 10.03
CA PRO A 524 -42.94 -15.90 10.67
C PRO A 524 -42.52 -17.32 11.09
N GLY A 525 -42.88 -17.72 12.30
CA GLY A 525 -42.49 -19.01 12.89
C GLY A 525 -42.09 -18.92 14.35
N ASN A 526 -41.38 -19.95 14.81
CA ASN A 526 -40.81 -20.01 16.15
C ASN A 526 -39.38 -19.46 16.13
N PHE A 527 -39.06 -18.56 17.04
CA PHE A 527 -37.68 -18.11 17.28
C PHE A 527 -37.07 -18.93 18.43
N ASN A 528 -35.89 -19.52 18.17
CA ASN A 528 -35.05 -20.16 19.18
C ASN A 528 -33.68 -19.47 19.12
N GLY A 529 -33.37 -18.68 20.13
CA GLY A 529 -32.13 -17.90 20.23
C GLY A 529 -32.10 -17.11 21.52
N THR A 530 -31.03 -16.35 21.77
CA THR A 530 -30.94 -15.50 22.97
C THR A 530 -31.85 -14.27 22.84
N LEU A 531 -32.14 -13.61 23.97
CA LEU A 531 -32.88 -12.34 23.96
C LEU A 531 -32.13 -11.26 23.16
N GLU A 532 -30.80 -11.27 23.22
CA GLU A 532 -29.96 -10.37 22.44
C GLU A 532 -30.10 -10.63 20.94
N GLU A 533 -30.09 -11.89 20.50
CA GLU A 533 -30.35 -12.25 19.10
C GLU A 533 -31.76 -11.85 18.65
N LEU A 534 -32.77 -11.99 19.53
CA LEU A 534 -34.14 -11.55 19.25
C LEU A 534 -34.19 -10.03 19.05
N LEU A 535 -33.61 -9.26 19.97
CA LEU A 535 -33.58 -7.80 19.92
C LEU A 535 -32.74 -7.30 18.74
N ALA A 536 -31.59 -7.91 18.48
CA ALA A 536 -30.76 -7.61 17.32
C ALA A 536 -31.53 -7.84 16.03
N LYS A 537 -32.25 -8.96 15.88
CA LYS A 537 -33.10 -9.21 14.69
C LYS A 537 -34.26 -8.24 14.57
N ILE A 538 -34.83 -7.75 15.66
CA ILE A 538 -35.94 -6.76 15.60
C ILE A 538 -35.42 -5.35 15.27
N LEU A 539 -34.33 -4.94 15.91
CA LEU A 539 -33.82 -3.57 15.88
C LEU A 539 -32.87 -3.33 14.70
N ILE A 540 -32.10 -4.34 14.30
CA ILE A 540 -31.18 -4.25 13.16
C ILE A 540 -31.90 -4.81 11.94
N LYS A 541 -32.30 -3.90 11.05
CA LYS A 541 -32.95 -4.28 9.80
C LYS A 541 -32.01 -5.16 8.98
N TYR A 542 -32.46 -6.36 8.63
CA TYR A 542 -31.73 -7.26 7.74
C TYR A 542 -31.39 -6.55 6.42
N GLN A 543 -30.11 -6.56 6.06
CA GLN A 543 -29.62 -5.98 4.82
C GLN A 543 -29.33 -7.11 3.82
N ALA A 544 -30.25 -7.29 2.86
CA ALA A 544 -30.09 -8.33 1.85
C ALA A 544 -28.79 -8.13 1.05
N PRO A 545 -27.99 -9.19 0.82
CA PRO A 545 -26.83 -9.10 -0.03
C PRO A 545 -27.24 -8.89 -1.49
N PHE A 546 -26.37 -8.23 -2.24
CA PHE A 546 -26.53 -7.99 -3.66
C PHE A 546 -25.16 -7.94 -4.35
N PHE A 547 -25.09 -8.38 -5.60
CA PHE A 547 -23.86 -8.26 -6.37
C PHE A 547 -23.58 -6.79 -6.69
N THR A 548 -22.43 -6.28 -6.23
CA THR A 548 -21.92 -4.96 -6.59
C THR A 548 -21.06 -5.01 -7.85
N GLY A 549 -20.56 -6.21 -8.22
CA GLY A 549 -19.82 -6.44 -9.45
C GLY A 549 -19.80 -7.91 -9.85
N PHE A 550 -19.74 -8.15 -11.16
CA PHE A 550 -19.53 -9.48 -11.75
C PHE A 550 -18.71 -9.32 -13.04
N ALA A 551 -17.64 -10.08 -13.17
CA ALA A 551 -16.65 -9.94 -14.23
C ALA A 551 -16.16 -11.31 -14.74
N TYR A 552 -15.73 -11.32 -16.00
CA TYR A 552 -15.18 -12.47 -16.71
C TYR A 552 -13.81 -12.09 -17.28
N ASN A 553 -12.77 -12.81 -16.87
CA ASN A 553 -11.36 -12.52 -17.12
C ASN A 553 -11.00 -11.07 -16.76
N GLY A 554 -11.42 -10.62 -15.57
CA GLY A 554 -11.08 -9.30 -15.02
C GLY A 554 -11.87 -8.12 -15.58
N ALA A 555 -12.81 -8.34 -16.50
CA ALA A 555 -13.65 -7.27 -17.03
C ALA A 555 -15.15 -7.62 -16.95
N GLY A 556 -15.97 -6.62 -16.59
CA GLY A 556 -17.43 -6.71 -16.57
C GLY A 556 -18.04 -6.79 -17.97
N SER A 557 -19.30 -6.38 -18.10
CA SER A 557 -19.97 -6.23 -19.39
C SER A 557 -19.14 -5.36 -20.33
N ARG A 558 -18.84 -5.87 -21.52
CA ARG A 558 -17.94 -5.22 -22.48
C ARG A 558 -18.30 -5.54 -23.92
N THR A 559 -17.71 -4.78 -24.83
CA THR A 559 -17.76 -5.07 -26.27
C THR A 559 -16.39 -5.56 -26.72
N VAL A 560 -16.37 -6.66 -27.47
CA VAL A 560 -15.17 -7.20 -28.12
C VAL A 560 -15.33 -7.15 -29.64
N GLU A 561 -14.23 -7.29 -30.36
CA GLU A 561 -14.29 -7.35 -31.82
C GLU A 561 -14.89 -8.70 -32.25
N ALA A 562 -15.77 -8.68 -33.25
CA ALA A 562 -16.31 -9.90 -33.83
C ALA A 562 -15.17 -10.80 -34.36
N GLY A 563 -15.24 -12.10 -34.10
CA GLY A 563 -14.18 -13.07 -34.36
C GLY A 563 -13.29 -13.36 -33.14
N THR A 564 -13.48 -12.61 -32.03
CA THR A 564 -12.78 -12.91 -30.76
C THR A 564 -13.13 -14.33 -30.31
N THR A 565 -12.10 -15.13 -30.07
CA THR A 565 -12.21 -16.51 -29.58
C THR A 565 -11.75 -16.57 -28.13
N PHE A 566 -12.56 -17.19 -27.28
CA PHE A 566 -12.30 -17.43 -25.87
C PHE A 566 -11.96 -18.91 -25.69
N THR A 567 -10.82 -19.20 -25.05
CA THR A 567 -10.27 -20.55 -24.91
C THR A 567 -9.65 -20.76 -23.54
N GLY A 568 -9.85 -21.95 -22.98
CA GLY A 568 -9.11 -22.41 -21.82
C GLY A 568 -9.83 -22.15 -20.50
N THR A 569 -9.02 -21.97 -19.47
CA THR A 569 -9.44 -21.84 -18.08
C THR A 569 -9.73 -20.37 -17.80
N ASP A 570 -11.01 -20.03 -17.61
CA ASP A 570 -11.50 -18.66 -17.50
C ASP A 570 -11.85 -18.30 -16.06
N THR A 571 -11.50 -17.09 -15.64
CA THR A 571 -11.74 -16.60 -14.29
C THR A 571 -12.99 -15.73 -14.23
N PHE A 572 -13.93 -16.11 -13.37
CA PHE A 572 -15.06 -15.29 -12.97
C PHE A 572 -14.75 -14.63 -11.63
N SER A 573 -14.99 -13.33 -11.51
CA SER A 573 -14.86 -12.60 -10.25
C SER A 573 -16.12 -11.83 -9.93
N TRP A 574 -16.39 -11.62 -8.64
CA TRP A 574 -17.56 -10.93 -8.16
C TRP A 574 -17.30 -10.20 -6.86
N SER A 575 -18.14 -9.22 -6.60
CA SER A 575 -18.17 -8.44 -5.37
C SER A 575 -19.61 -8.40 -4.85
N ILE A 576 -19.80 -8.56 -3.55
CA ILE A 576 -21.11 -8.61 -2.91
C ILE A 576 -21.18 -7.59 -1.77
N GLY A 577 -22.20 -6.73 -1.78
CA GLY A 577 -22.54 -5.88 -0.64
C GLY A 577 -23.25 -6.69 0.45
N ASN A 578 -23.09 -6.30 1.71
CA ASN A 578 -23.64 -7.02 2.88
C ASN A 578 -23.16 -8.49 2.94
N ASN A 579 -21.85 -8.69 2.76
CA ASN A 579 -21.23 -9.98 2.52
C ASN A 579 -21.44 -11.01 3.65
N SER A 580 -21.59 -10.55 4.89
CA SER A 580 -21.89 -11.40 6.06
C SER A 580 -23.23 -12.12 5.97
N ASN A 581 -24.16 -11.62 5.15
CA ASN A 581 -25.48 -12.22 4.95
C ASN A 581 -25.55 -13.19 3.77
N VAL A 582 -24.42 -13.55 3.16
CA VAL A 582 -24.37 -14.56 2.10
C VAL A 582 -24.25 -15.95 2.72
N LYS A 583 -25.13 -16.87 2.30
CA LYS A 583 -25.06 -18.26 2.75
C LYS A 583 -23.82 -18.94 2.16
N PRO A 584 -22.96 -19.58 2.97
CA PRO A 584 -21.74 -20.22 2.47
C PRO A 584 -22.01 -21.27 1.39
N ASN A 585 -21.11 -21.37 0.41
CA ASN A 585 -21.14 -22.39 -0.65
C ASN A 585 -22.43 -22.41 -1.48
N THR A 586 -23.04 -21.24 -1.72
CA THR A 586 -24.28 -21.12 -2.52
C THR A 586 -24.11 -20.43 -3.86
N ILE A 587 -22.89 -20.04 -4.22
CA ILE A 587 -22.66 -19.34 -5.49
C ILE A 587 -22.79 -20.33 -6.66
N ILE A 588 -23.55 -19.90 -7.67
CA ILE A 588 -23.82 -20.61 -8.91
C ILE A 588 -23.49 -19.65 -10.07
N ILE A 589 -22.76 -20.13 -11.07
CA ILE A 589 -22.47 -19.39 -12.31
C ILE A 589 -23.13 -20.14 -13.47
N LYS A 590 -23.79 -19.39 -14.35
CA LYS A 590 -24.50 -19.93 -15.51
C LYS A 590 -24.05 -19.27 -16.81
N ASP A 591 -24.01 -20.07 -17.87
CA ASP A 591 -23.83 -19.65 -19.26
C ASP A 591 -25.14 -19.85 -20.02
N GLY A 592 -25.81 -18.76 -20.41
CA GLY A 592 -27.10 -18.83 -21.11
C GLY A 592 -28.18 -19.63 -20.36
N GLY A 593 -28.11 -19.67 -19.03
CA GLY A 593 -29.01 -20.45 -18.15
C GLY A 593 -28.50 -21.84 -17.76
N SER A 594 -27.48 -22.38 -18.44
CA SER A 594 -26.85 -23.66 -18.09
C SER A 594 -25.87 -23.46 -16.95
N ILE A 595 -25.97 -24.27 -15.88
CA ILE A 595 -25.03 -24.20 -14.74
C ILE A 595 -23.64 -24.68 -15.19
N ILE A 596 -22.64 -23.82 -15.03
CA ILE A 596 -21.23 -24.09 -15.32
C ILE A 596 -20.36 -24.11 -14.06
N GLY A 597 -20.87 -23.58 -12.94
CA GLY A 597 -20.28 -23.72 -11.62
C GLY A 597 -21.37 -23.69 -10.55
N SER A 598 -21.25 -24.49 -9.49
CA SER A 598 -22.24 -24.58 -8.42
C SER A 598 -21.61 -24.96 -7.09
N GLY A 599 -22.24 -24.57 -5.98
CA GLY A 599 -21.73 -24.86 -4.65
C GLY A 599 -20.45 -24.09 -4.32
N LEU A 600 -20.22 -22.97 -5.02
CA LEU A 600 -18.97 -22.23 -4.93
C LEU A 600 -18.94 -21.38 -3.66
N ALA A 601 -17.77 -21.33 -3.02
CA ALA A 601 -17.52 -20.49 -1.86
C ALA A 601 -17.56 -19.01 -2.25
N ASN A 602 -17.96 -18.15 -1.31
CA ASN A 602 -17.97 -16.70 -1.51
C ASN A 602 -16.61 -16.07 -1.18
N ASN A 603 -15.61 -16.32 -2.03
CA ASN A 603 -14.23 -15.84 -1.92
C ASN A 603 -13.88 -14.76 -2.96
N GLY A 604 -14.88 -14.24 -3.69
CA GLY A 604 -14.74 -13.16 -4.68
C GLY A 604 -14.25 -13.60 -6.08
N SER A 605 -13.79 -14.83 -6.28
CA SER A 605 -13.47 -15.34 -7.61
C SER A 605 -13.40 -16.86 -7.71
N HIS A 606 -13.65 -17.37 -8.91
CA HIS A 606 -13.47 -18.78 -9.22
C HIS A 606 -13.10 -18.96 -10.70
N THR A 607 -12.32 -20.00 -10.97
CA THR A 607 -11.88 -20.30 -12.34
C THR A 607 -12.61 -21.55 -12.84
N LEU A 608 -13.14 -21.49 -14.05
CA LEU A 608 -13.92 -22.56 -14.69
C LEU A 608 -13.33 -22.87 -16.06
N ASP A 609 -13.25 -24.15 -16.41
CA ASP A 609 -12.90 -24.57 -17.77
C ASP A 609 -14.14 -24.45 -18.67
N LEU A 610 -14.09 -23.52 -19.62
CA LEU A 610 -15.15 -23.35 -20.60
C LEU A 610 -14.77 -23.98 -21.94
N PRO A 611 -15.73 -24.58 -22.66
CA PRO A 611 -15.50 -24.98 -24.03
C PRO A 611 -15.15 -23.75 -24.86
N THR A 612 -14.25 -23.92 -25.84
CA THR A 612 -13.88 -22.84 -26.75
C THR A 612 -15.11 -22.30 -27.47
N PHE A 613 -15.27 -20.97 -27.48
CA PHE A 613 -16.31 -20.30 -28.24
C PHE A 613 -15.77 -19.05 -28.92
N THR A 614 -16.32 -18.76 -30.11
CA THR A 614 -16.03 -17.55 -30.88
C THR A 614 -17.31 -16.75 -31.00
N LEU A 615 -17.22 -15.43 -30.82
CA LEU A 615 -18.37 -14.55 -31.00
C LEU A 615 -18.24 -13.79 -32.32
N ASP A 616 -19.15 -14.06 -33.25
CA ASP A 616 -19.24 -13.40 -34.54
C ASP A 616 -20.10 -12.13 -34.50
N ALA A 617 -20.12 -11.38 -35.61
CA ALA A 617 -20.76 -10.07 -35.68
C ALA A 617 -22.26 -10.15 -35.32
N GLY A 618 -22.67 -9.34 -34.35
CA GLY A 618 -24.06 -9.27 -33.88
C GLY A 618 -24.41 -10.36 -32.86
N GLN A 619 -23.47 -11.21 -32.48
CA GLN A 619 -23.65 -12.16 -31.38
C GLN A 619 -23.29 -11.54 -30.04
N SER A 620 -23.85 -12.11 -28.97
CA SER A 620 -23.48 -11.80 -27.60
C SER A 620 -23.38 -13.08 -26.77
N LYS A 621 -22.65 -12.98 -25.66
CA LYS A 621 -22.53 -14.03 -24.65
C LYS A 621 -22.94 -13.45 -23.30
N SER A 622 -23.89 -14.08 -22.63
CA SER A 622 -24.34 -13.65 -21.31
C SER A 622 -24.03 -14.71 -20.28
N PHE A 623 -23.41 -14.27 -19.19
CA PHE A 623 -23.21 -15.07 -18.00
C PHE A 623 -24.05 -14.48 -16.88
N SER A 624 -24.62 -15.35 -16.06
CA SER A 624 -25.29 -14.94 -14.82
C SER A 624 -24.64 -15.60 -13.61
N ILE A 625 -24.75 -14.92 -12.48
CA ILE A 625 -24.31 -15.42 -11.19
C ILE A 625 -25.49 -15.35 -10.23
N GLU A 626 -25.64 -16.38 -9.40
CA GLU A 626 -26.69 -16.49 -8.39
C GLU A 626 -26.06 -16.89 -7.06
N ALA A 627 -26.65 -16.44 -5.96
CA ALA A 627 -26.28 -16.86 -4.63
C ALA A 627 -27.52 -16.83 -3.72
N GLN A 628 -27.45 -17.53 -2.59
CA GLN A 628 -28.49 -17.46 -1.57
C GLN A 628 -28.02 -16.60 -0.42
N ASN A 629 -28.92 -15.80 0.13
CA ASN A 629 -28.69 -15.14 1.40
C ASN A 629 -28.96 -16.10 2.58
N THR A 630 -28.64 -15.67 3.80
CA THR A 630 -28.87 -16.44 5.05
C THR A 630 -30.34 -16.78 5.32
N GLU A 631 -31.28 -16.12 4.62
CA GLU A 631 -32.73 -16.40 4.67
C GLU A 631 -33.21 -17.32 3.53
N ASN A 632 -32.30 -17.87 2.72
CA ASN A 632 -32.56 -18.72 1.54
C ASN A 632 -33.20 -17.99 0.33
N ASN A 633 -33.23 -16.66 0.32
CA ASN A 633 -33.63 -15.89 -0.85
C ASN A 633 -32.49 -15.86 -1.88
N VAL A 634 -32.83 -16.06 -3.15
CA VAL A 634 -31.87 -16.01 -4.26
C VAL A 634 -31.72 -14.56 -4.73
N PHE A 635 -30.49 -14.10 -4.87
CA PHE A 635 -30.15 -12.85 -5.53
C PHE A 635 -29.21 -13.13 -6.71
N THR A 636 -29.29 -12.29 -7.75
CA THR A 636 -28.64 -12.55 -9.03
C THR A 636 -27.84 -11.36 -9.52
N GLY A 637 -26.83 -11.64 -10.34
CA GLY A 637 -26.05 -10.68 -11.10
C GLY A 637 -25.83 -11.20 -12.51
N GLY A 638 -25.34 -10.36 -13.40
CA GLY A 638 -25.09 -10.77 -14.77
C GLY A 638 -24.12 -9.86 -15.50
N LEU A 639 -23.48 -10.42 -16.52
CA LEU A 639 -22.64 -9.67 -17.43
C LEU A 639 -22.92 -10.13 -18.86
N THR A 640 -22.72 -9.23 -19.81
CA THR A 640 -22.86 -9.52 -21.23
C THR A 640 -21.63 -9.06 -22.00
N ILE A 641 -21.07 -9.97 -22.78
CA ILE A 641 -20.03 -9.71 -23.76
C ILE A 641 -20.72 -9.52 -25.10
N ASN A 642 -20.71 -8.30 -25.61
CA ASN A 642 -21.24 -7.97 -26.92
C ASN A 642 -20.13 -8.05 -27.97
N THR A 643 -20.50 -8.24 -29.23
CA THR A 643 -19.56 -8.11 -30.35
C THR A 643 -19.91 -6.95 -31.25
N GLN A 644 -18.87 -6.33 -31.81
CA GLN A 644 -19.00 -5.37 -32.89
C GLN A 644 -17.88 -5.56 -33.91
N LEU A 645 -18.16 -5.20 -35.16
CA LEU A 645 -17.10 -5.05 -36.14
C LEU A 645 -16.22 -3.86 -35.77
N ALA A 646 -14.92 -4.01 -35.89
CA ALA A 646 -14.02 -2.88 -35.73
C ALA A 646 -14.23 -1.86 -36.86
N ARG A 647 -14.05 -0.60 -36.52
CA ARG A 647 -13.93 0.49 -37.49
C ARG A 647 -12.48 0.92 -37.50
N TYR A 648 -11.99 1.27 -38.68
CA TYR A 648 -10.59 1.66 -38.86
C TYR A 648 -10.53 3.05 -39.46
N TYR A 649 -9.65 3.91 -38.99
CA TYR A 649 -9.52 5.27 -39.48
C TYR A 649 -8.07 5.70 -39.48
N GLY A 650 -7.65 6.50 -40.45
CA GLY A 650 -6.29 6.98 -40.51
C GLY A 650 -6.07 7.97 -41.64
N ALA A 651 -4.82 8.39 -41.81
CA ALA A 651 -4.40 9.19 -42.96
C ALA A 651 -3.29 8.45 -43.70
N SER A 652 -3.45 8.25 -45.02
CA SER A 652 -2.52 7.50 -45.85
C SER A 652 -1.83 8.39 -46.87
N SER A 653 -0.55 8.14 -47.16
CA SER A 653 0.15 8.76 -48.30
C SER A 653 -0.15 8.06 -49.62
N LEU A 654 -0.78 6.89 -49.59
CA LEU A 654 -1.19 6.15 -50.78
C LEU A 654 -2.35 6.87 -51.45
N THR A 655 -2.38 6.86 -52.78
CA THR A 655 -3.58 7.28 -53.51
C THR A 655 -4.77 6.38 -53.13
N PRO A 656 -6.01 6.84 -53.26
CA PRO A 656 -7.17 6.02 -52.93
C PRO A 656 -7.21 4.66 -53.65
N SER A 657 -6.78 4.62 -54.92
CA SER A 657 -6.72 3.37 -55.69
C SER A 657 -5.67 2.39 -55.15
N GLU A 658 -4.50 2.89 -54.72
CA GLU A 658 -3.45 2.08 -54.10
C GLU A 658 -3.88 1.60 -52.71
N LEU A 659 -4.47 2.48 -51.90
CA LEU A 659 -5.02 2.15 -50.58
C LEU A 659 -6.05 1.02 -50.69
N LYS A 660 -7.01 1.16 -51.60
CA LYS A 660 -8.02 0.12 -51.88
C LYS A 660 -7.37 -1.21 -52.27
N ALA A 661 -6.41 -1.19 -53.20
CA ALA A 661 -5.72 -2.39 -53.64
C ALA A 661 -4.96 -3.08 -52.49
N GLN A 662 -4.32 -2.32 -51.60
CA GLN A 662 -3.63 -2.89 -50.45
C GLN A 662 -4.58 -3.45 -49.39
N LEU A 663 -5.69 -2.74 -49.11
CA LEU A 663 -6.72 -3.21 -48.17
C LEU A 663 -7.39 -4.50 -48.66
N ALA A 664 -7.68 -4.61 -49.96
CA ALA A 664 -8.23 -5.82 -50.57
C ALA A 664 -7.24 -7.00 -50.57
N ASN A 665 -5.93 -6.72 -50.56
CA ASN A 665 -4.87 -7.73 -50.51
C ASN A 665 -4.41 -8.07 -49.08
N ASN A 666 -5.19 -7.68 -48.05
CA ASN A 666 -4.98 -8.08 -46.65
C ASN A 666 -3.70 -7.54 -46.02
N ALA A 667 -3.25 -6.35 -46.41
CA ALA A 667 -2.12 -5.70 -45.77
C ALA A 667 -2.57 -5.09 -44.42
N ASN A 668 -2.58 -5.89 -43.35
CA ASN A 668 -2.92 -5.44 -41.98
C ASN A 668 -2.09 -4.23 -41.51
N GLY A 669 -0.92 -3.98 -42.11
CA GLY A 669 -0.09 -2.80 -41.84
C GLY A 669 -0.59 -1.48 -42.43
N VAL A 670 -1.72 -1.48 -43.15
CA VAL A 670 -2.29 -0.29 -43.81
C VAL A 670 -3.40 0.37 -42.98
N LEU A 671 -4.01 -0.40 -42.07
CA LEU A 671 -5.07 0.07 -41.18
C LEU A 671 -4.47 0.91 -40.04
N GLY A 672 -5.09 2.05 -39.77
CA GLY A 672 -4.64 3.06 -38.82
C GLY A 672 -5.25 2.84 -37.44
N GLY A 673 -5.76 3.92 -36.85
CA GLY A 673 -6.53 3.88 -35.61
C GLY A 673 -7.74 2.95 -35.72
N LYS A 674 -8.17 2.40 -34.59
CA LYS A 674 -9.20 1.38 -34.48
C LYS A 674 -10.12 1.69 -33.30
N ASP A 675 -11.42 1.48 -33.46
CA ASP A 675 -12.37 1.46 -32.36
C ASP A 675 -13.49 0.41 -32.59
N LEU A 676 -14.30 0.18 -31.54
CA LEU A 676 -15.48 -0.70 -31.55
C LEU A 676 -16.70 0.16 -31.22
N ASN A 677 -17.46 0.57 -32.24
CA ASN A 677 -18.69 1.33 -32.05
C ASN A 677 -19.80 0.84 -32.99
N GLY A 678 -21.04 0.87 -32.51
CA GLY A 678 -22.23 0.26 -33.13
C GLY A 678 -22.84 1.07 -34.27
N GLY A 679 -22.05 1.88 -34.98
CA GLY A 679 -22.55 2.74 -36.05
C GLY A 679 -21.45 3.33 -36.94
N ARG A 680 -21.84 4.09 -37.96
CA ARG A 680 -20.90 4.75 -38.88
C ARG A 680 -20.38 6.10 -38.36
N GLY A 681 -20.92 6.65 -37.28
CA GLY A 681 -20.56 7.99 -36.80
C GLY A 681 -19.13 8.08 -36.28
N LEU A 682 -18.32 9.00 -36.80
CA LEU A 682 -16.93 9.23 -36.40
C LEU A 682 -16.68 10.73 -36.26
N GLU A 683 -16.03 11.15 -35.18
CA GLU A 683 -15.46 12.50 -35.05
C GLU A 683 -14.01 12.34 -34.65
N ASN A 684 -13.09 12.72 -35.54
CA ASN A 684 -11.67 12.52 -35.30
C ASN A 684 -10.81 13.59 -35.98
N ASN A 685 -9.62 13.81 -35.42
CA ASN A 685 -8.60 14.67 -36.00
C ASN A 685 -7.51 13.83 -36.68
N PHE A 686 -7.49 13.86 -38.00
CA PHE A 686 -6.56 13.10 -38.82
C PHE A 686 -5.25 13.85 -39.01
N ASN A 687 -4.13 13.29 -38.56
CA ASN A 687 -2.81 13.87 -38.83
C ASN A 687 -2.41 13.64 -40.29
N CYS A 688 -2.64 14.64 -41.14
CA CYS A 688 -2.29 14.58 -42.55
C CYS A 688 -0.96 15.26 -42.88
N SER A 689 -0.09 15.46 -41.89
CA SER A 689 1.24 16.03 -42.14
C SER A 689 1.98 15.25 -43.23
N GLY A 690 2.53 15.97 -44.21
CA GLY A 690 3.25 15.38 -45.34
C GLY A 690 2.41 15.00 -46.56
N GLY A 691 1.17 15.46 -46.67
CA GLY A 691 0.34 15.25 -47.87
C GLY A 691 -0.36 13.89 -47.86
N LYS A 692 -1.33 13.72 -46.96
CA LYS A 692 -2.05 12.44 -46.78
C LYS A 692 -3.55 12.58 -47.00
N TYR A 693 -4.18 11.45 -47.31
CA TYR A 693 -5.61 11.27 -47.49
C TYR A 693 -6.23 10.64 -46.24
N PRO A 694 -7.11 11.35 -45.51
CA PRO A 694 -7.98 10.73 -44.52
C PRO A 694 -8.80 9.61 -45.12
N TYR A 695 -8.89 8.49 -44.41
CA TYR A 695 -9.76 7.38 -44.74
C TYR A 695 -10.45 6.83 -43.48
N TYR A 696 -11.59 6.18 -43.69
CA TYR A 696 -12.38 5.57 -42.65
C TYR A 696 -13.13 4.34 -43.20
N LEU A 697 -13.01 3.22 -42.49
CA LEU A 697 -13.69 1.97 -42.77
C LEU A 697 -14.72 1.69 -41.69
N TYR A 698 -15.95 1.44 -42.09
CA TYR A 698 -17.04 1.04 -41.21
C TYR A 698 -17.90 -0.05 -41.85
N GLN A 699 -18.71 -0.73 -41.04
CA GLN A 699 -19.53 -1.86 -41.51
C GLN A 699 -20.47 -1.46 -42.65
N ALA A 700 -20.49 -2.26 -43.73
CA ALA A 700 -21.27 -1.91 -44.92
C ALA A 700 -22.79 -1.81 -44.68
N GLY A 701 -23.30 -2.56 -43.70
CA GLY A 701 -24.71 -2.52 -43.30
C GLY A 701 -25.20 -1.16 -42.77
N PHE A 702 -24.31 -0.24 -42.41
CA PHE A 702 -24.70 1.10 -41.95
C PHE A 702 -25.01 2.10 -43.07
N GLY A 703 -24.82 1.70 -44.34
CA GLY A 703 -25.13 2.53 -45.51
C GLY A 703 -24.14 3.69 -45.73
N ASN A 704 -24.51 4.64 -46.57
CA ASN A 704 -23.71 5.84 -46.81
C ASN A 704 -23.90 6.87 -45.67
N PRO A 705 -22.92 7.75 -45.40
CA PRO A 705 -23.07 8.83 -44.43
C PRO A 705 -24.24 9.75 -44.78
N SER A 706 -24.97 10.22 -43.78
CA SER A 706 -26.05 11.20 -43.96
C SER A 706 -25.50 12.62 -44.08
N TYR A 707 -24.38 12.92 -43.41
CA TYR A 707 -23.60 14.13 -43.61
C TYR A 707 -22.13 13.93 -43.23
N VAL A 708 -21.28 14.78 -43.81
CA VAL A 708 -19.83 14.81 -43.57
C VAL A 708 -19.42 16.26 -43.39
N GLN A 709 -18.65 16.57 -42.35
CA GLN A 709 -18.26 17.93 -41.97
C GLN A 709 -16.77 18.03 -41.68
N GLN A 710 -16.17 19.17 -42.06
CA GLN A 710 -14.86 19.62 -41.64
C GLN A 710 -15.04 20.82 -40.70
N GLY A 711 -14.89 20.59 -39.40
CA GLY A 711 -15.30 21.57 -38.39
C GLY A 711 -16.79 21.91 -38.52
N PRO A 712 -17.20 23.19 -38.58
CA PRO A 712 -18.61 23.56 -38.73
C PRO A 712 -19.15 23.44 -40.15
N ASN A 713 -18.28 23.21 -41.15
CA ASN A 713 -18.66 23.29 -42.56
C ASN A 713 -18.95 21.91 -43.14
N ASN A 714 -19.95 21.82 -44.03
CA ASN A 714 -20.18 20.61 -44.81
C ASN A 714 -18.96 20.34 -45.71
N PHE A 715 -18.53 19.08 -45.75
CA PHE A 715 -17.41 18.62 -46.56
C PHE A 715 -17.94 17.64 -47.61
N SER A 716 -17.65 17.90 -48.89
CA SER A 716 -18.20 17.14 -50.03
C SER A 716 -17.15 16.47 -50.92
N ALA A 717 -15.85 16.69 -50.67
CA ALA A 717 -14.77 16.13 -51.47
C ALA A 717 -14.34 14.74 -50.94
N TYR A 718 -15.27 13.79 -51.00
CA TYR A 718 -15.06 12.43 -50.56
C TYR A 718 -15.80 11.41 -51.45
N THR A 719 -15.29 10.18 -51.44
CA THR A 719 -15.95 9.02 -52.02
C THR A 719 -16.23 7.98 -50.93
N VAL A 720 -17.34 7.26 -51.10
CA VAL A 720 -17.68 6.08 -50.29
C VAL A 720 -17.92 4.91 -51.22
N GLU A 721 -17.24 3.80 -50.99
CA GLU A 721 -17.38 2.59 -51.79
C GLU A 721 -17.40 1.32 -50.95
N ASP A 722 -17.95 0.24 -51.50
CA ASP A 722 -17.89 -1.08 -50.85
C ASP A 722 -16.52 -1.72 -51.06
N ILE A 723 -15.98 -2.30 -50.00
CA ILE A 723 -14.73 -3.06 -50.01
C ILE A 723 -14.88 -4.31 -49.15
N VAL A 724 -14.22 -5.39 -49.55
CA VAL A 724 -14.06 -6.59 -48.73
C VAL A 724 -12.64 -6.60 -48.20
N ILE A 725 -12.49 -6.62 -46.87
CA ILE A 725 -11.18 -6.72 -46.21
C ILE A 725 -11.13 -7.98 -45.37
N LYS A 726 -9.95 -8.58 -45.24
CA LYS A 726 -9.70 -9.58 -44.21
C LYS A 726 -9.41 -8.87 -42.91
N ASP A 727 -10.19 -9.18 -41.87
CA ASP A 727 -9.98 -8.60 -40.55
C ASP A 727 -8.76 -9.24 -39.83
N VAL A 728 -8.49 -8.78 -38.61
CA VAL A 728 -7.39 -9.29 -37.77
C VAL A 728 -7.53 -10.77 -37.42
N PHE A 729 -8.74 -11.34 -37.52
CA PHE A 729 -9.03 -12.76 -37.27
C PHE A 729 -9.00 -13.60 -38.55
N GLY A 730 -8.67 -12.98 -39.68
CA GLY A 730 -8.58 -13.66 -40.95
C GLY A 730 -9.91 -13.87 -41.67
N ILE A 731 -10.98 -13.22 -41.22
CA ILE A 731 -12.33 -13.35 -41.77
C ILE A 731 -12.56 -12.23 -42.82
N MET A 732 -13.07 -12.61 -44.00
CA MET A 732 -13.45 -11.62 -45.02
C MET A 732 -14.74 -10.92 -44.60
N ARG A 733 -14.71 -9.59 -44.52
CA ARG A 733 -15.84 -8.76 -44.09
C ARG A 733 -16.14 -7.63 -45.06
N ASN A 734 -17.41 -7.32 -45.21
CA ASN A 734 -17.90 -6.23 -46.05
C ASN A 734 -17.88 -4.90 -45.28
N TYR A 735 -17.14 -3.95 -45.81
CA TYR A 735 -16.97 -2.60 -45.27
C TYR A 735 -17.36 -1.55 -46.31
N LYS A 736 -17.67 -0.35 -45.83
CA LYS A 736 -17.65 0.87 -46.62
C LYS A 736 -16.34 1.57 -46.37
N LEU A 737 -15.60 1.89 -47.43
CA LEU A 737 -14.40 2.72 -47.39
C LEU A 737 -14.79 4.15 -47.75
N PHE A 738 -14.73 5.03 -46.77
CA PHE A 738 -14.73 6.47 -46.96
C PHE A 738 -13.28 6.93 -47.15
N TYR A 739 -13.04 7.81 -48.13
CA TYR A 739 -11.78 8.53 -48.26
C TYR A 739 -12.00 9.90 -48.88
N THR A 740 -11.13 10.86 -48.55
CA THR A 740 -11.08 12.14 -49.26
C THR A 740 -10.51 11.91 -50.66
N ASP A 741 -11.08 12.55 -51.69
CA ASP A 741 -10.72 12.32 -53.10
C ASP A 741 -9.27 12.75 -53.42
N THR A 742 -8.97 13.23 -54.64
CA THR A 742 -7.63 13.68 -55.06
C THR A 742 -7.02 14.82 -54.21
N ILE A 743 -7.67 15.23 -53.12
CA ILE A 743 -7.23 16.27 -52.18
C ILE A 743 -6.40 15.63 -51.07
N GLN A 744 -5.10 15.93 -51.09
CA GLN A 744 -4.21 15.71 -49.95
C GLN A 744 -4.30 16.89 -48.99
N PHE A 745 -4.21 16.60 -47.71
CA PHE A 745 -4.05 17.62 -46.68
C PHE A 745 -2.60 17.59 -46.20
N SER A 746 -2.04 18.76 -45.89
CA SER A 746 -0.67 18.91 -45.40
C SER A 746 -0.59 19.19 -43.89
N SER A 747 -1.74 19.30 -43.22
CA SER A 747 -1.90 19.59 -41.80
C SER A 747 -2.97 18.68 -41.19
N SER A 748 -3.15 18.77 -39.87
CA SER A 748 -4.27 18.09 -39.20
C SER A 748 -5.62 18.46 -39.80
N PHE A 749 -6.50 17.46 -39.95
CA PHE A 749 -7.80 17.56 -40.59
C PHE A 749 -8.87 16.97 -39.68
N ASN A 750 -9.73 17.81 -39.10
CA ASN A 750 -10.85 17.37 -38.29
C ASN A 750 -12.03 16.99 -39.19
N LEU A 751 -12.53 15.77 -39.04
CA LEU A 751 -13.64 15.25 -39.81
C LEU A 751 -14.69 14.66 -38.88
N ARG A 752 -15.95 15.03 -39.13
CA ARG A 752 -17.13 14.46 -38.51
C ARG A 752 -18.00 13.78 -39.57
N ILE A 753 -18.30 12.51 -39.37
CA ILE A 753 -19.12 11.64 -40.23
C ILE A 753 -20.30 11.17 -39.39
N ASN A 754 -21.52 11.16 -39.94
CA ASN A 754 -22.70 10.61 -39.27
C ASN A 754 -23.44 9.58 -40.11
#